data_AF-A0A0N1LC83-F1
#
_entry.id   AF-A0A0N1LC83-F1
#
_cell.length_a   1.000
_cell.length_b   1.000
_cell.length_c   1.000
_cell.angle_alpha   90.00
_cell.angle_beta   90.00
_cell.angle_gamma   90.00
#
_symmetry.space_group_name_H-M   'P 1'
#
loop_
_entity.id
_entity.type
_entity.pdbx_description
1 polymer ?
#
loop_
_entity_poly.entity_id
_entity_poly.type
_entity_poly.pdbx_seq_one_letter_code
_entity_poly.pdbx_strand_id
1 'polypeptide(L)'
;MLVDRQVRVAGGQRAVFQRRIYKPLSERGLGAAASVEITFDPTYQQLALHGIWVTREGRRVARLRAADVTMLQRERELEAQIYDGSVTASIILEDVRIGDLVETAYTVRGHNSVFGDMHYGRFDMQWSVPVGRLHTRLVWPDDRTLHLKSVNGAANPIKAPAGPGQSSYTWLQDQVALLEVEGDAPAWYDPYAAVYWGSAGSWTEVVSWALPLYTPKQRPGPRVQAVIDRIRAEHPGTDARLLAALRTVQQDVRYLAISVGQGSHAPRDPDEVLRRRFGDCKDKTLLLLSLLQGLGIEAHAALVNSEIGRGIAGWQPSPGAFNHVLARVRHEGRTLWVDPTWTPQSGNVSSLTQANHGLALVIAPGVTDLQAMTRDPAVSSGRRVQARLDLQSGLNSPAVYTVTTISTGAAADATRWQFASEPVDSIQRGYLNFYAAYFDRIEPVGKPEFTDEPEQNRTRVVERYRIADYWREGSRKGRLVAGVPVPDLLDLLKAPQAKVRTSPLAIRHPMRFEQRTEVLLHEDWGGTPSPEKVNDPAFKYERAMRWETPRTLVVEDRFETQTEVVAAADVVRYSAALDKVRHAVDYSLTYDAPAASVDGARGGPHWVAWLTLGLSLVCGLAAALRAYTWDPQGRPLPSGQVDPTLIGIGGWLALSVFGTVIGLLIQIGGLVQIMRNFSVAAWVFRTDPESAGYHVLWGPVLVVSVLASVLLVIGAVLFLVLLAKRRTSAPWAFIAVNMFAALWATIDSLSTHLLGVADPVSSTVLSLGAMWVVTALWVGYYLRSVRVRQTFCRRLSGAWDEAPSNGHSIDLRRLEPQPEPTDTARAA
;
A
#
# COMPACT_ATOMS: atom_id res chain seq x y z
N MET A 1 -32.07 11.84 4.63
CA MET A 1 -33.19 10.87 4.55
C MET A 1 -34.15 11.09 5.72
N LEU A 2 -35.43 10.75 5.62
CA LEU A 2 -36.34 10.52 6.76
C LEU A 2 -36.84 9.07 6.73
N VAL A 3 -36.97 8.44 7.90
CA VAL A 3 -37.38 7.03 8.02
C VAL A 3 -38.51 6.90 9.04
N ASP A 4 -39.60 6.26 8.63
CA ASP A 4 -40.68 5.80 9.50
C ASP A 4 -40.88 4.30 9.27
N ARG A 5 -40.57 3.48 10.28
CA ARG A 5 -40.68 2.02 10.20
C ARG A 5 -41.49 1.49 11.37
N GLN A 6 -42.60 0.84 11.07
CA GLN A 6 -43.50 0.34 12.11
C GLN A 6 -43.75 -1.15 11.91
N VAL A 7 -43.67 -1.91 12.99
CA VAL A 7 -43.95 -3.33 13.02
C VAL A 7 -45.11 -3.58 13.96
N ARG A 8 -46.10 -4.34 13.53
CA ARG A 8 -47.19 -4.84 14.37
C ARG A 8 -47.17 -6.35 14.35
N VAL A 9 -47.13 -6.94 15.54
CA VAL A 9 -47.34 -8.37 15.77
C VAL A 9 -48.70 -8.51 16.46
N ALA A 10 -49.67 -9.13 15.78
CA ALA A 10 -51.02 -9.28 16.29
C ALA A 10 -51.71 -10.49 15.65
N GLY A 11 -52.38 -11.33 16.45
CA GLY A 11 -53.16 -12.47 15.93
C GLY A 11 -52.35 -13.45 15.08
N GLY A 12 -51.09 -13.72 15.46
CA GLY A 12 -50.16 -14.58 14.70
C GLY A 12 -49.67 -13.98 13.37
N GLN A 13 -50.10 -12.77 13.01
CA GLN A 13 -49.64 -12.06 11.82
C GLN A 13 -48.62 -10.97 12.16
N ARG A 14 -47.68 -10.79 11.24
CA ARG A 14 -46.70 -9.69 11.26
C ARG A 14 -46.99 -8.73 10.11
N ALA A 15 -47.12 -7.45 10.40
CA ALA A 15 -47.20 -6.38 9.41
C ALA A 15 -46.04 -5.40 9.61
N VAL A 16 -45.32 -5.09 8.54
CA VAL A 16 -44.21 -4.14 8.53
C VAL A 16 -44.58 -2.99 7.60
N PHE A 17 -44.90 -1.83 8.18
CA PHE A 17 -45.06 -0.58 7.46
C PHE A 17 -43.71 0.11 7.33
N GLN A 18 -43.46 0.67 6.15
CA GLN A 18 -42.27 1.46 5.88
C GLN A 18 -42.66 2.69 5.09
N ARG A 19 -42.20 3.84 5.56
CA ARG A 19 -42.22 5.12 4.86
C ARG A 19 -40.82 5.72 4.86
N ARG A 20 -40.33 6.10 3.69
CA ARG A 20 -39.01 6.73 3.55
C ARG A 20 -39.12 7.98 2.71
N ILE A 21 -38.39 9.03 3.09
CA ILE A 21 -38.24 10.25 2.28
C ILE A 21 -36.76 10.44 1.97
N TYR A 22 -36.42 10.38 0.69
CA TYR A 22 -35.08 10.60 0.17
C TYR A 22 -34.97 11.94 -0.54
N LYS A 23 -33.85 12.63 -0.31
CA LYS A 23 -33.47 13.82 -1.06
C LYS A 23 -32.15 13.53 -1.78
N PRO A 24 -32.13 13.32 -3.11
CA PRO A 24 -30.90 13.11 -3.83
C PRO A 24 -30.12 14.43 -3.92
N LEU A 25 -28.85 14.41 -3.52
CA LEU A 25 -27.94 15.56 -3.55
C LEU A 25 -26.85 15.45 -4.63
N SER A 26 -26.80 14.32 -5.32
CA SER A 26 -25.84 14.01 -6.38
C SER A 26 -26.49 13.12 -7.44
N GLU A 27 -25.85 12.96 -8.59
CA GLU A 27 -26.31 12.07 -9.66
C GLU A 27 -26.39 10.60 -9.20
N ARG A 28 -25.39 10.13 -8.45
CA ARG A 28 -25.43 8.79 -7.82
C ARG A 28 -26.64 8.65 -6.88
N GLY A 29 -26.91 9.66 -6.07
CA GLY A 29 -28.08 9.69 -5.18
C GLY A 29 -29.40 9.74 -5.95
N LEU A 30 -29.42 10.41 -7.11
CA LEU A 30 -30.58 10.49 -7.99
C LEU A 30 -30.98 9.11 -8.52
N GLY A 31 -30.02 8.30 -8.98
CA GLY A 31 -30.29 6.94 -9.42
C GLY A 31 -30.97 6.08 -8.34
N ALA A 32 -30.49 6.17 -7.09
CA ALA A 32 -31.09 5.46 -5.95
C ALA A 32 -32.47 6.00 -5.55
N ALA A 33 -32.73 7.30 -5.73
CA ALA A 33 -34.03 7.91 -5.42
C ALA A 33 -35.07 7.67 -6.51
N ALA A 34 -34.65 7.53 -7.77
CA ALA A 34 -35.52 7.33 -8.92
C ALA A 34 -35.95 5.86 -9.10
N SER A 35 -35.24 4.90 -8.49
CA SER A 35 -35.61 3.48 -8.51
C SER A 35 -36.11 3.03 -7.14
N VAL A 36 -37.40 2.70 -7.05
CA VAL A 36 -38.01 2.16 -5.82
C VAL A 36 -38.12 0.65 -5.98
N GLU A 37 -37.35 -0.08 -5.17
CA GLU A 37 -37.37 -1.55 -5.14
C GLU A 37 -37.88 -2.03 -3.78
N ILE A 38 -38.91 -2.89 -3.80
CA ILE A 38 -39.51 -3.48 -2.59
C ILE A 38 -39.53 -5.01 -2.76
N THR A 39 -38.73 -5.70 -1.95
CA THR A 39 -38.63 -7.16 -1.96
C THR A 39 -39.55 -7.78 -0.90
N PHE A 40 -40.26 -8.84 -1.27
CA PHE A 40 -41.09 -9.66 -0.37
C PHE A 40 -41.25 -11.09 -0.93
N ASP A 41 -41.61 -12.04 -0.09
CA ASP A 41 -41.92 -13.42 -0.52
C ASP A 41 -43.43 -13.58 -0.72
N PRO A 42 -43.92 -13.75 -1.97
CA PRO A 42 -45.35 -13.83 -2.26
C PRO A 42 -46.02 -15.10 -1.72
N THR A 43 -45.27 -16.12 -1.30
CA THR A 43 -45.85 -17.38 -0.81
C THR A 43 -46.46 -17.27 0.59
N TYR A 44 -45.96 -16.33 1.39
CA TYR A 44 -46.53 -16.05 2.72
C TYR A 44 -46.64 -14.56 3.04
N GLN A 45 -46.24 -13.66 2.13
CA GLN A 45 -46.37 -12.21 2.29
C GLN A 45 -47.21 -11.56 1.20
N GLN A 46 -47.84 -10.44 1.58
CA GLN A 46 -48.61 -9.56 0.72
C GLN A 46 -48.05 -8.14 0.82
N LEU A 47 -47.85 -7.50 -0.33
CA LEU A 47 -47.45 -6.10 -0.44
C LEU A 47 -48.66 -5.20 -0.64
N ALA A 48 -48.82 -4.21 0.22
CA ALA A 48 -49.75 -3.09 0.05
C ALA A 48 -48.96 -1.81 -0.19
N LEU A 49 -49.01 -1.26 -1.41
CA LEU A 49 -48.43 0.03 -1.75
C LEU A 49 -49.39 1.15 -1.36
N HIS A 50 -48.96 2.07 -0.49
CA HIS A 50 -49.79 3.20 -0.04
C HIS A 50 -49.60 4.43 -0.91
N GLY A 51 -48.38 4.65 -1.40
CA GLY A 51 -48.11 5.72 -2.35
C GLY A 51 -46.63 6.01 -2.55
N ILE A 52 -46.36 6.68 -3.67
CA ILE A 52 -45.06 7.27 -4.00
C ILE A 52 -45.32 8.70 -4.41
N TRP A 53 -44.60 9.64 -3.82
CA TRP A 53 -44.75 11.07 -4.09
C TRP A 53 -43.41 11.71 -4.37
N VAL A 54 -43.42 12.68 -5.28
CA VAL A 54 -42.28 13.56 -5.54
C VAL A 54 -42.68 14.97 -5.15
N THR A 55 -41.91 15.60 -4.27
CA THR A 55 -42.11 17.00 -3.89
C THR A 55 -40.99 17.85 -4.49
N ARG A 56 -41.37 18.84 -5.29
CA ARG A 56 -40.46 19.84 -5.90
C ARG A 56 -40.99 21.22 -5.58
N GLU A 57 -40.16 22.08 -5.01
CA GLU A 57 -40.52 23.48 -4.69
C GLU A 57 -41.83 23.60 -3.87
N GLY A 58 -42.01 22.68 -2.90
CA GLY A 58 -43.21 22.64 -2.04
C GLY A 58 -44.44 21.99 -2.68
N ARG A 59 -44.43 21.69 -3.98
CA ARG A 59 -45.54 21.01 -4.67
C ARG A 59 -45.35 19.49 -4.63
N ARG A 60 -46.22 18.79 -3.91
CA ARG A 60 -46.24 17.32 -3.80
C ARG A 60 -47.10 16.69 -4.88
N VAL A 61 -46.55 15.75 -5.64
CA VAL A 61 -47.22 15.07 -6.75
C VAL A 61 -47.18 13.57 -6.52
N ALA A 62 -48.33 12.89 -6.64
CA ALA A 62 -48.38 11.43 -6.63
C ALA A 62 -47.80 10.89 -7.94
N ARG A 63 -46.85 9.95 -7.83
CA ARG A 63 -46.18 9.29 -8.97
C ARG A 63 -46.46 7.79 -9.04
N LEU A 64 -47.18 7.23 -8.08
CA LEU A 64 -47.59 5.83 -8.12
C LEU A 64 -48.75 5.63 -9.10
N ARG A 65 -48.51 4.93 -10.21
CA ARG A 65 -49.55 4.36 -11.07
C ARG A 65 -49.39 2.84 -11.07
N ALA A 66 -50.50 2.10 -11.00
CA ALA A 66 -50.45 0.64 -10.96
C ALA A 66 -49.73 0.04 -12.19
N ALA A 67 -49.87 0.66 -13.36
CA ALA A 67 -49.21 0.24 -14.60
C ALA A 67 -47.68 0.37 -14.58
N ASP A 68 -47.10 1.17 -13.66
CA ASP A 68 -45.65 1.37 -13.57
C ASP A 68 -44.97 0.36 -12.63
N VAL A 69 -45.75 -0.47 -11.93
CA VAL A 69 -45.23 -1.47 -10.99
C VAL A 69 -44.88 -2.73 -11.74
N THR A 70 -43.58 -2.98 -11.88
CA THR A 70 -43.07 -4.21 -12.51
C THR A 70 -42.71 -5.20 -11.42
N MET A 71 -43.34 -6.37 -11.43
CA MET A 71 -42.97 -7.48 -10.54
C MET A 71 -41.83 -8.26 -11.18
N LEU A 72 -40.65 -8.18 -10.58
CA LEU A 72 -39.45 -8.85 -11.05
C LEU A 72 -39.17 -10.02 -10.11
N GLN A 73 -39.22 -11.24 -10.65
CA GLN A 73 -38.61 -12.39 -9.98
C GLN A 73 -37.11 -12.34 -10.25
N ARG A 74 -36.40 -11.62 -9.38
CA ARG A 74 -34.96 -11.43 -9.48
C ARG A 74 -34.31 -12.44 -8.56
N GLU A 75 -34.04 -13.63 -9.09
CA GLU A 75 -33.20 -14.62 -8.42
C GLU A 75 -31.76 -14.07 -8.39
N ARG A 76 -31.45 -13.22 -7.39
CA ARG A 76 -30.18 -12.45 -7.34
C ARG A 76 -28.94 -13.34 -7.23
N GLU A 77 -29.15 -14.58 -6.85
CA GLU A 77 -28.14 -15.61 -6.64
C GLU A 77 -28.35 -16.80 -7.59
N LEU A 78 -28.97 -16.55 -8.76
CA LEU A 78 -29.21 -17.58 -9.78
C LEU A 78 -27.90 -18.20 -10.28
N GLU A 79 -26.86 -17.38 -10.44
CA GLU A 79 -25.51 -17.82 -10.80
C GLU A 79 -24.92 -18.75 -9.72
N ALA A 80 -25.32 -18.57 -8.46
CA ALA A 80 -24.99 -19.45 -7.34
C ALA A 80 -26.00 -20.61 -7.17
N GLN A 81 -26.96 -20.76 -8.09
CA GLN A 81 -28.01 -21.77 -8.05
C GLN A 81 -28.89 -21.68 -6.80
N ILE A 82 -29.21 -20.46 -6.36
CA ILE A 82 -30.09 -20.20 -5.23
C ILE A 82 -31.37 -19.54 -5.75
N TYR A 83 -32.50 -20.16 -5.42
CA TYR A 83 -33.85 -19.72 -5.73
C TYR A 83 -34.57 -19.44 -4.41
N ASP A 84 -34.76 -18.18 -4.05
CA ASP A 84 -35.39 -17.80 -2.78
C ASP A 84 -36.90 -17.54 -2.92
N GLY A 85 -37.39 -17.45 -4.17
CA GLY A 85 -38.79 -17.17 -4.48
C GLY A 85 -39.23 -15.75 -4.13
N SER A 86 -38.30 -14.87 -3.77
CA SER A 86 -38.59 -13.47 -3.50
C SER A 86 -38.93 -12.73 -4.80
N VAL A 87 -39.92 -11.84 -4.69
CA VAL A 87 -40.32 -10.95 -5.78
C VAL A 87 -39.97 -9.53 -5.39
N THR A 88 -39.42 -8.79 -6.35
CA THR A 88 -39.13 -7.37 -6.22
C THR A 88 -40.16 -6.57 -7.01
N ALA A 89 -40.99 -5.80 -6.31
CA ALA A 89 -41.77 -4.75 -6.93
C ALA A 89 -40.83 -3.59 -7.27
N SER A 90 -40.56 -3.40 -8.57
CA SER A 90 -39.71 -2.34 -9.09
C SER A 90 -40.57 -1.23 -9.70
N ILE A 91 -40.34 0.00 -9.26
CA ILE A 91 -40.98 1.20 -9.78
C ILE A 91 -39.88 2.19 -10.17
N ILE A 92 -39.80 2.51 -11.46
CA ILE A 92 -38.89 3.53 -11.99
C ILE A 92 -39.67 4.84 -12.10
N LEU A 93 -39.18 5.88 -11.42
CA LEU A 93 -39.82 7.19 -11.39
C LEU A 93 -39.27 8.08 -12.51
N GLU A 94 -40.17 8.61 -13.33
CA GLU A 94 -39.86 9.60 -14.35
C GLU A 94 -39.76 11.01 -13.75
N ASP A 95 -38.90 11.86 -14.35
CA ASP A 95 -38.70 13.27 -13.96
C ASP A 95 -38.42 13.47 -12.46
N VAL A 96 -37.51 12.67 -11.90
CA VAL A 96 -36.86 12.97 -10.61
C VAL A 96 -35.61 13.81 -10.87
N ARG A 97 -35.38 14.85 -10.06
CA ARG A 97 -34.24 15.75 -10.18
C ARG A 97 -33.48 15.85 -8.85
N ILE A 98 -32.22 16.26 -8.93
CA ILE A 98 -31.43 16.59 -7.74
C ILE A 98 -32.16 17.67 -6.93
N GLY A 99 -32.31 17.43 -5.63
CA GLY A 99 -33.02 18.31 -4.71
C GLY A 99 -34.50 17.96 -4.46
N ASP A 100 -35.13 17.11 -5.29
CA ASP A 100 -36.50 16.65 -5.06
C ASP A 100 -36.62 15.82 -3.76
N LEU A 101 -37.81 15.74 -3.17
CA LEU A 101 -38.11 14.78 -2.11
C LEU A 101 -38.91 13.62 -2.68
N VAL A 102 -38.31 12.44 -2.72
CA VAL A 102 -38.97 11.19 -3.09
C VAL A 102 -39.46 10.49 -1.83
N GLU A 103 -40.77 10.41 -1.67
CA GLU A 103 -41.43 9.75 -0.55
C GLU A 103 -42.06 8.44 -1.01
N THR A 104 -41.76 7.34 -0.34
CA THR A 104 -42.35 6.02 -0.58
C THR A 104 -43.00 5.50 0.69
N ALA A 105 -44.20 4.92 0.58
CA ALA A 105 -44.91 4.31 1.71
C ALA A 105 -45.58 2.99 1.30
N TYR A 106 -45.34 1.93 2.07
CA TYR A 106 -45.92 0.60 1.83
C TYR A 106 -46.02 -0.25 3.10
N THR A 107 -46.73 -1.36 3.03
CA THR A 107 -46.77 -2.39 4.08
C THR A 107 -46.56 -3.77 3.49
N VAL A 108 -45.69 -4.56 4.12
CA VAL A 108 -45.59 -6.00 3.86
C VAL A 108 -46.25 -6.74 5.02
N ARG A 109 -47.23 -7.58 4.73
CA ARG A 109 -47.95 -8.40 5.72
C ARG A 109 -47.66 -9.86 5.48
N GLY A 110 -47.29 -10.60 6.51
CA GLY A 110 -47.00 -12.01 6.38
C GLY A 110 -45.84 -12.47 7.24
N HIS A 111 -45.86 -13.75 7.56
CA HIS A 111 -44.82 -14.42 8.34
C HIS A 111 -44.70 -15.86 7.86
N ASN A 112 -43.47 -16.35 7.81
CA ASN A 112 -43.22 -17.71 7.36
C ASN A 112 -43.64 -18.71 8.44
N SER A 113 -44.52 -19.64 8.11
CA SER A 113 -45.06 -20.61 9.07
C SER A 113 -43.98 -21.53 9.65
N VAL A 114 -42.79 -21.63 9.03
CA VAL A 114 -41.68 -22.44 9.53
C VAL A 114 -41.22 -22.02 10.93
N PHE A 115 -41.39 -20.75 11.30
CA PHE A 115 -41.00 -20.23 12.61
C PHE A 115 -42.07 -20.42 13.69
N GLY A 116 -43.25 -20.95 13.35
CA GLY A 116 -44.38 -21.05 14.28
C GLY A 116 -44.75 -19.70 14.88
N ASP A 117 -44.77 -19.61 16.21
CA ASP A 117 -45.07 -18.38 16.95
C ASP A 117 -43.87 -17.43 17.15
N MET A 118 -42.67 -17.82 16.69
CA MET A 118 -41.49 -16.99 16.88
C MET A 118 -41.49 -15.79 15.94
N HIS A 119 -41.55 -14.60 16.53
CA HIS A 119 -41.39 -13.35 15.81
C HIS A 119 -40.09 -12.66 16.23
N TYR A 120 -39.35 -12.16 15.26
CA TYR A 120 -38.09 -11.45 15.50
C TYR A 120 -37.83 -10.43 14.39
N GLY A 121 -36.90 -9.52 14.67
CA GLY A 121 -36.38 -8.58 13.70
C GLY A 121 -35.33 -7.64 14.28
N ARG A 122 -34.84 -6.75 13.41
CA ARG A 122 -33.87 -5.69 13.72
C ARG A 122 -34.43 -4.36 13.23
N PHE A 123 -34.26 -3.32 14.04
CA PHE A 123 -34.39 -1.95 13.62
C PHE A 123 -33.02 -1.28 13.60
N ASP A 124 -32.63 -0.75 12.44
CA ASP A 124 -31.44 0.07 12.34
C ASP A 124 -31.74 1.45 12.94
N MET A 125 -30.78 1.96 13.72
CA MET A 125 -30.84 3.26 14.38
C MET A 125 -29.76 4.22 13.84
N GLN A 126 -28.92 3.76 12.91
CA GLN A 126 -27.85 4.55 12.28
C GLN A 126 -27.58 4.02 10.86
N TRP A 127 -27.08 4.88 9.97
CA TRP A 127 -26.84 4.57 8.55
C TRP A 127 -25.54 5.22 8.05
N SER A 128 -25.09 4.81 6.87
CA SER A 128 -24.00 5.46 6.12
C SER A 128 -24.41 6.79 5.45
N VAL A 129 -25.64 7.24 5.64
CA VAL A 129 -26.17 8.51 5.15
C VAL A 129 -26.90 9.24 6.27
N PRO A 130 -26.93 10.59 6.26
CA PRO A 130 -27.57 11.33 7.34
C PRO A 130 -29.10 11.15 7.32
N VAL A 131 -29.68 10.98 8.51
CA VAL A 131 -31.13 10.82 8.69
C VAL A 131 -31.68 11.96 9.53
N GLY A 132 -32.47 12.84 8.90
CA GLY A 132 -33.02 14.04 9.55
C GLY A 132 -34.04 13.71 10.64
N ARG A 133 -34.82 12.65 10.47
CA ARG A 133 -35.75 12.11 11.47
C ARG A 133 -35.93 10.60 11.28
N LEU A 134 -35.84 9.89 12.39
CA LEU A 134 -36.12 8.46 12.51
C LEU A 134 -37.32 8.29 13.46
N HIS A 135 -38.35 7.62 12.98
CA HIS A 135 -39.46 7.13 13.79
C HIS A 135 -39.57 5.61 13.62
N THR A 136 -39.38 4.88 14.71
CA THR A 136 -39.52 3.42 14.71
C THR A 136 -40.53 3.02 15.76
N ARG A 137 -41.45 2.12 15.43
CA ARG A 137 -42.48 1.64 16.37
C ARG A 137 -42.69 0.14 16.28
N LEU A 138 -42.70 -0.54 17.42
CA LEU A 138 -43.10 -1.93 17.54
C LEU A 138 -44.38 -2.02 18.37
N VAL A 139 -45.44 -2.60 17.82
CA VAL A 139 -46.66 -2.96 18.54
C VAL A 139 -46.64 -4.45 18.81
N TRP A 140 -46.75 -4.81 20.08
CA TRP A 140 -46.55 -6.18 20.57
C TRP A 140 -47.71 -6.61 21.51
N PRO A 141 -48.16 -7.87 21.44
CA PRO A 141 -49.18 -8.41 22.35
C PRO A 141 -48.68 -8.51 23.80
N ASP A 142 -49.48 -8.09 24.77
CA ASP A 142 -49.09 -8.10 26.19
C ASP A 142 -49.05 -9.52 26.79
N ASP A 143 -49.70 -10.49 26.15
CA ASP A 143 -49.72 -11.91 26.53
C ASP A 143 -48.47 -12.69 26.06
N ARG A 144 -47.57 -12.05 25.31
CA ARG A 144 -46.31 -12.63 24.83
C ARG A 144 -45.12 -11.85 25.36
N THR A 145 -44.11 -12.56 25.84
CA THR A 145 -42.85 -11.93 26.25
C THR A 145 -42.15 -11.30 25.05
N LEU A 146 -41.73 -10.03 25.19
CA LEU A 146 -40.88 -9.34 24.23
C LEU A 146 -39.49 -9.18 24.83
N HIS A 147 -38.48 -9.60 24.08
CA HIS A 147 -37.08 -9.33 24.37
C HIS A 147 -36.55 -8.26 23.43
N LEU A 148 -35.84 -7.28 23.99
CA LEU A 148 -35.19 -6.20 23.27
C LEU A 148 -33.70 -6.18 23.61
N LYS A 149 -32.86 -6.04 22.60
CA LYS A 149 -31.41 -5.90 22.75
C LYS A 149 -30.91 -4.73 21.91
N SER A 150 -30.55 -3.65 22.58
CA SER A 150 -29.90 -2.48 21.98
C SER A 150 -28.40 -2.73 21.86
N VAL A 151 -27.82 -2.38 20.72
CA VAL A 151 -26.36 -2.47 20.46
C VAL A 151 -25.81 -1.11 20.04
N ASN A 152 -24.50 -0.91 20.24
CA ASN A 152 -23.76 0.28 19.81
C ASN A 152 -24.40 1.61 20.25
N GLY A 153 -24.90 1.66 21.48
CA GLY A 153 -25.48 2.88 22.07
C GLY A 153 -26.90 3.22 21.61
N ALA A 154 -27.61 2.30 20.94
CA ALA A 154 -29.02 2.51 20.59
C ALA A 154 -29.88 2.80 21.85
N ALA A 155 -30.70 3.85 21.78
CA ALA A 155 -31.54 4.28 22.89
C ALA A 155 -32.64 3.25 23.24
N ASN A 156 -33.15 3.32 24.46
CA ASN A 156 -34.31 2.53 24.88
C ASN A 156 -35.61 3.11 24.28
N PRO A 157 -36.63 2.28 24.02
CA PRO A 157 -37.92 2.76 23.54
C PRO A 157 -38.71 3.47 24.62
N ILE A 158 -39.62 4.32 24.19
CA ILE A 158 -40.76 4.78 24.98
C ILE A 158 -41.86 3.72 24.87
N LYS A 159 -42.21 3.07 26.00
CA LYS A 159 -43.32 2.11 26.07
C LYS A 159 -44.63 2.84 26.37
N ALA A 160 -45.69 2.54 25.61
CA ALA A 160 -47.03 3.09 25.82
C ALA A 160 -48.12 2.08 25.39
N PRO A 161 -49.33 2.09 26.00
CA PRO A 161 -50.46 1.28 25.54
C PRO A 161 -50.78 1.51 24.06
N ALA A 162 -51.14 0.45 23.34
CA ALA A 162 -51.39 0.46 21.89
C ALA A 162 -52.75 -0.12 21.47
N GLY A 163 -53.69 -0.21 22.41
CA GLY A 163 -54.99 -0.85 22.27
C GLY A 163 -55.19 -1.94 23.32
N PRO A 164 -56.35 -2.61 23.35
CA PRO A 164 -56.62 -3.70 24.29
C PRO A 164 -55.60 -4.83 24.16
N GLY A 165 -54.88 -5.14 25.25
CA GLY A 165 -53.90 -6.22 25.32
C GLY A 165 -52.66 -6.04 24.42
N GLN A 166 -52.32 -4.80 24.05
CA GLN A 166 -51.14 -4.49 23.25
C GLN A 166 -50.36 -3.31 23.82
N SER A 167 -49.04 -3.43 23.81
CA SER A 167 -48.10 -2.35 24.09
C SER A 167 -47.40 -1.89 22.82
N SER A 168 -47.02 -0.62 22.76
CA SER A 168 -46.12 -0.07 21.75
C SER A 168 -44.79 0.35 22.36
N TYR A 169 -43.74 0.19 21.58
CA TYR A 169 -42.36 0.55 21.90
C TYR A 169 -41.88 1.46 20.78
N THR A 170 -41.60 2.72 21.09
CA THR A 170 -41.32 3.76 20.09
C THR A 170 -39.95 4.37 20.28
N TRP A 171 -39.19 4.49 19.20
CA TRP A 171 -37.94 5.23 19.11
C TRP A 171 -38.16 6.44 18.21
N LEU A 172 -37.82 7.62 18.70
CA LEU A 172 -37.86 8.86 17.95
C LEU A 172 -36.50 9.54 18.08
N GLN A 173 -35.84 9.78 16.96
CA GLN A 173 -34.56 10.47 16.90
C GLN A 173 -34.58 11.53 15.80
N ASP A 174 -33.97 12.67 16.08
CA ASP A 174 -33.77 13.76 15.12
C ASP A 174 -32.28 13.89 14.83
N GLN A 175 -31.95 14.25 13.58
CA GLN A 175 -30.57 14.50 13.13
C GLN A 175 -29.59 13.37 13.45
N VAL A 176 -29.94 12.13 13.08
CA VAL A 176 -29.04 10.99 13.20
C VAL A 176 -27.86 11.18 12.25
N ALA A 177 -26.66 11.29 12.83
CA ALA A 177 -25.41 11.40 12.10
C ALA A 177 -25.13 10.13 11.30
N LEU A 178 -24.53 10.31 10.13
CA LEU A 178 -24.02 9.19 9.33
C LEU A 178 -22.81 8.55 10.04
N LEU A 179 -22.60 7.26 9.79
CA LEU A 179 -21.40 6.54 10.20
C LEU A 179 -20.78 5.90 8.95
N GLU A 180 -19.54 6.25 8.64
CA GLU A 180 -18.77 5.59 7.57
C GLU A 180 -17.99 4.42 8.16
N VAL A 181 -18.00 3.30 7.44
CA VAL A 181 -17.21 2.11 7.76
C VAL A 181 -16.46 1.74 6.50
N GLU A 182 -15.14 1.61 6.62
CA GLU A 182 -14.28 1.28 5.50
C GLU A 182 -14.57 -0.16 4.99
N GLY A 183 -14.55 -0.37 3.67
CA GLY A 183 -15.07 -1.61 3.05
C GLY A 183 -14.21 -2.86 3.28
N ASP A 184 -12.99 -2.69 3.78
CA ASP A 184 -12.06 -3.73 4.19
C ASP A 184 -12.06 -3.95 5.72
N ALA A 185 -13.11 -3.50 6.42
CA ALA A 185 -13.38 -3.88 7.80
C ALA A 185 -13.74 -5.37 7.91
N PRO A 186 -13.44 -6.04 9.04
CA PRO A 186 -13.90 -7.40 9.29
C PRO A 186 -15.42 -7.48 9.21
N ALA A 187 -15.96 -8.49 8.54
CA ALA A 187 -17.41 -8.65 8.36
C ALA A 187 -18.18 -8.75 9.69
N TRP A 188 -17.55 -9.26 10.75
CA TRP A 188 -18.14 -9.31 12.09
C TRP A 188 -18.24 -7.94 12.79
N TYR A 189 -17.55 -6.91 12.27
CA TYR A 189 -17.53 -5.56 12.82
C TYR A 189 -18.69 -4.74 12.26
N ASP A 190 -19.81 -4.72 12.99
CA ASP A 190 -20.97 -3.87 12.72
C ASP A 190 -21.09 -2.81 13.83
N PRO A 191 -20.58 -1.58 13.62
CA PRO A 191 -20.63 -0.52 14.61
C PRO A 191 -21.93 0.28 14.59
N TYR A 192 -22.87 0.00 13.68
CA TYR A 192 -24.09 0.78 13.56
C TYR A 192 -25.00 0.56 14.77
N ALA A 193 -25.57 1.63 15.31
CA ALA A 193 -26.60 1.52 16.34
C ALA A 193 -27.81 0.73 15.80
N ALA A 194 -28.27 -0.26 16.57
CA ALA A 194 -29.42 -1.08 16.20
C ALA A 194 -30.16 -1.61 17.43
N VAL A 195 -31.42 -1.98 17.23
CA VAL A 195 -32.24 -2.68 18.22
C VAL A 195 -32.73 -3.99 17.63
N TYR A 196 -32.31 -5.08 18.24
CA TYR A 196 -32.86 -6.42 17.99
C TYR A 196 -34.07 -6.65 18.88
N TRP A 197 -35.08 -7.29 18.32
CA TRP A 197 -36.30 -7.64 19.05
C TRP A 197 -36.74 -9.05 18.69
N GLY A 198 -37.35 -9.74 19.65
CA GLY A 198 -37.94 -11.04 19.37
C GLY A 198 -38.66 -11.69 20.54
N SER A 199 -39.32 -12.80 20.26
CA SER A 199 -40.05 -13.61 21.25
C SER A 199 -39.18 -14.59 22.01
N ALA A 200 -38.06 -15.04 21.42
CA ALA A 200 -37.19 -16.03 22.04
C ALA A 200 -36.32 -15.37 23.13
N GLY A 201 -36.40 -15.88 24.36
CA GLY A 201 -35.64 -15.37 25.50
C GLY A 201 -34.24 -15.95 25.63
N SER A 202 -33.99 -17.10 24.99
CA SER A 202 -32.76 -17.86 25.12
C SER A 202 -32.41 -18.61 23.82
N TRP A 203 -31.14 -19.01 23.68
CA TRP A 203 -30.75 -19.90 22.59
C TRP A 203 -31.36 -21.30 22.72
N THR A 204 -31.72 -21.74 23.94
CA THR A 204 -32.46 -22.99 24.18
C THR A 204 -33.78 -23.02 23.41
N GLU A 205 -34.54 -21.93 23.39
CA GLU A 205 -35.80 -21.86 22.64
C GLU A 205 -35.58 -21.99 21.14
N VAL A 206 -34.49 -21.40 20.62
CA VAL A 206 -34.10 -21.54 19.20
C VAL A 206 -33.69 -22.99 18.91
N VAL A 207 -32.97 -23.64 19.82
CA VAL A 207 -32.64 -25.08 19.72
C VAL A 207 -33.91 -25.91 19.73
N SER A 208 -34.86 -25.67 20.64
CA SER A 208 -36.12 -26.41 20.72
C SER A 208 -36.94 -26.31 19.44
N TRP A 209 -36.94 -25.15 18.79
CA TRP A 209 -37.57 -24.98 17.48
C TRP A 209 -36.86 -25.76 16.36
N ALA A 210 -35.53 -25.69 16.30
CA ALA A 210 -34.74 -26.31 15.24
C ALA A 210 -34.60 -27.83 15.40
N LEU A 211 -34.66 -28.34 16.63
CA LEU A 211 -34.45 -29.75 16.96
C LEU A 211 -35.31 -30.72 16.13
N PRO A 212 -36.64 -30.56 16.01
CA PRO A 212 -37.45 -31.43 15.16
C PRO A 212 -37.12 -31.32 13.66
N LEU A 213 -36.53 -30.21 13.20
CA LEU A 213 -36.14 -30.04 11.79
C LEU A 213 -34.90 -30.85 11.42
N TYR A 214 -33.97 -31.04 12.37
CA TYR A 214 -32.67 -31.67 12.12
C TYR A 214 -32.50 -33.05 12.78
N THR A 215 -33.53 -33.57 13.47
CA THR A 215 -33.49 -34.91 14.04
C THR A 215 -33.70 -35.96 12.93
N PRO A 216 -32.69 -36.81 12.62
CA PRO A 216 -32.86 -37.86 11.62
C PRO A 216 -33.90 -38.90 12.05
N LYS A 217 -34.59 -39.50 11.07
CA LYS A 217 -35.58 -40.55 11.34
C LYS A 217 -34.92 -41.79 11.92
N GLN A 218 -35.52 -42.41 12.94
CA GLN A 218 -35.03 -43.67 13.52
C GLN A 218 -34.88 -44.79 12.49
N ARG A 219 -35.78 -44.84 11.50
CA ARG A 219 -35.68 -45.73 10.34
C ARG A 219 -35.47 -44.86 9.10
N PRO A 220 -34.29 -44.89 8.47
CA PRO A 220 -34.06 -44.16 7.23
C PRO A 220 -34.95 -44.73 6.12
N GLY A 221 -35.24 -43.91 5.11
CA GLY A 221 -35.93 -44.39 3.92
C GLY A 221 -35.05 -45.36 3.10
N PRO A 222 -35.64 -46.09 2.14
CA PRO A 222 -34.94 -47.11 1.37
C PRO A 222 -33.71 -46.58 0.61
N ARG A 223 -33.71 -45.32 0.15
CA ARG A 223 -32.56 -44.78 -0.60
C ARG A 223 -31.39 -44.47 0.33
N VAL A 224 -31.66 -43.84 1.47
CA VAL A 224 -30.66 -43.57 2.51
C VAL A 224 -30.12 -44.89 3.07
N GLN A 225 -30.99 -45.86 3.33
CA GLN A 225 -30.59 -47.20 3.80
C GLN A 225 -29.64 -47.90 2.82
N ALA A 226 -29.94 -47.86 1.52
CA ALA A 226 -29.07 -48.44 0.51
C ALA A 226 -27.67 -47.80 0.48
N VAL A 227 -27.56 -46.49 0.70
CA VAL A 227 -26.27 -45.80 0.80
C VAL A 227 -25.52 -46.20 2.07
N ILE A 228 -26.21 -46.33 3.21
CA ILE A 228 -25.63 -46.81 4.46
C ILE A 228 -25.06 -48.22 4.29
N ASP A 229 -25.82 -49.14 3.68
CA ASP A 229 -25.42 -50.53 3.48
C ASP A 229 -24.22 -50.63 2.54
N ARG A 230 -24.21 -49.85 1.45
CA ARG A 230 -23.05 -49.71 0.54
C ARG A 230 -21.81 -49.27 1.32
N ILE A 231 -21.90 -48.16 2.06
CA ILE A 231 -20.76 -47.62 2.81
C ILE A 231 -20.25 -48.63 3.85
N ARG A 232 -21.15 -49.36 4.54
CA ARG A 232 -20.77 -50.39 5.51
C ARG A 232 -20.02 -51.56 4.87
N ALA A 233 -20.45 -51.98 3.67
CA ALA A 233 -19.84 -53.08 2.94
C ALA A 233 -18.46 -52.70 2.37
N GLU A 234 -18.33 -51.50 1.82
CA GLU A 234 -17.10 -51.01 1.17
C GLU A 234 -16.04 -50.50 2.17
N HIS A 235 -16.47 -50.05 3.36
CA HIS A 235 -15.58 -49.42 4.34
C HIS A 235 -15.69 -50.07 5.74
N PRO A 236 -14.67 -50.81 6.20
CA PRO A 236 -14.72 -51.51 7.48
C PRO A 236 -14.51 -50.61 8.71
N GLY A 237 -13.76 -49.51 8.58
CA GLY A 237 -13.42 -48.60 9.69
C GLY A 237 -14.35 -47.39 9.83
N THR A 238 -14.53 -46.90 11.05
CA THR A 238 -15.36 -45.71 11.36
C THR A 238 -14.86 -44.44 10.64
N ASP A 239 -13.55 -44.22 10.56
CA ASP A 239 -12.94 -43.12 9.80
C ASP A 239 -13.33 -43.17 8.32
N ALA A 240 -13.15 -44.33 7.70
CA ALA A 240 -13.47 -44.53 6.29
C ALA A 240 -14.97 -44.35 6.03
N ARG A 241 -15.83 -44.81 6.94
CA ARG A 241 -17.29 -44.61 6.86
C ARG A 241 -17.70 -43.14 6.99
N LEU A 242 -17.09 -42.39 7.91
CA LEU A 242 -17.32 -40.96 8.08
C LEU A 242 -17.00 -40.21 6.77
N LEU A 243 -15.79 -40.45 6.23
CA LEU A 243 -15.34 -39.81 5.00
C LEU A 243 -16.19 -40.21 3.80
N ALA A 244 -16.57 -41.49 3.69
CA ALA A 244 -17.42 -41.98 2.61
C ALA A 244 -18.82 -41.35 2.67
N ALA A 245 -19.41 -41.18 3.86
CA ALA A 245 -20.68 -40.50 4.03
C ALA A 245 -20.59 -39.02 3.61
N LEU A 246 -19.57 -38.30 4.10
CA LEU A 246 -19.34 -36.90 3.74
C LEU A 246 -19.14 -36.73 2.24
N ARG A 247 -18.25 -37.52 1.63
CA ARG A 247 -17.95 -37.48 0.20
C ARG A 247 -19.15 -37.85 -0.66
N THR A 248 -19.94 -38.85 -0.25
CA THR A 248 -21.19 -39.20 -0.94
C THR A 248 -22.12 -37.99 -1.01
N VAL A 249 -22.27 -37.24 0.09
CA VAL A 249 -23.14 -36.04 0.09
C VAL A 249 -22.52 -34.89 -0.72
N GLN A 250 -21.20 -34.70 -0.65
CA GLN A 250 -20.51 -33.65 -1.41
C GLN A 250 -20.54 -33.91 -2.92
N GLN A 251 -20.37 -35.16 -3.35
CA GLN A 251 -20.25 -35.56 -4.76
C GLN A 251 -21.59 -35.89 -5.42
N ASP A 252 -22.45 -36.67 -4.75
CA ASP A 252 -23.66 -37.23 -5.37
C ASP A 252 -24.88 -36.30 -5.26
N VAL A 253 -24.76 -35.18 -4.54
CA VAL A 253 -25.85 -34.21 -4.35
C VAL A 253 -25.35 -32.83 -4.74
N ARG A 254 -25.80 -32.32 -5.88
CA ARG A 254 -25.45 -30.98 -6.35
C ARG A 254 -26.05 -29.91 -5.43
N TYR A 255 -25.30 -28.85 -5.17
CA TYR A 255 -25.86 -27.70 -4.45
C TYR A 255 -26.89 -26.99 -5.34
N LEU A 256 -28.12 -26.87 -4.83
CA LEU A 256 -29.20 -26.09 -5.45
C LEU A 256 -30.15 -25.69 -4.32
N ALA A 257 -30.20 -24.40 -4.01
CA ALA A 257 -31.10 -23.91 -2.98
C ALA A 257 -32.46 -23.55 -3.59
N ILE A 258 -33.50 -24.18 -3.06
CA ILE A 258 -34.89 -23.83 -3.36
C ILE A 258 -35.51 -23.46 -2.01
N SER A 259 -35.42 -22.19 -1.67
CA SER A 259 -35.70 -21.63 -0.35
C SER A 259 -37.08 -20.98 -0.24
N VAL A 260 -38.08 -21.57 -0.91
CA VAL A 260 -39.44 -21.02 -0.99
C VAL A 260 -40.31 -21.49 0.19
N GLY A 261 -41.05 -20.56 0.81
CA GLY A 261 -41.98 -20.88 1.89
C GLY A 261 -41.31 -21.59 3.06
N GLN A 262 -41.87 -22.71 3.53
CA GLN A 262 -41.25 -23.49 4.62
C GLN A 262 -39.85 -24.02 4.26
N GLY A 263 -39.62 -24.31 2.98
CA GLY A 263 -38.34 -24.74 2.45
C GLY A 263 -37.25 -23.67 2.53
N SER A 264 -37.52 -22.47 3.05
CA SER A 264 -36.47 -21.51 3.41
C SER A 264 -35.60 -22.01 4.59
N HIS A 265 -36.21 -22.65 5.60
CA HIS A 265 -35.52 -23.08 6.82
C HIS A 265 -35.71 -24.57 7.16
N ALA A 266 -36.83 -25.17 6.75
CA ALA A 266 -37.04 -26.61 6.96
C ALA A 266 -36.29 -27.41 5.87
N PRO A 267 -35.45 -28.38 6.26
CA PRO A 267 -34.83 -29.29 5.31
C PRO A 267 -35.86 -30.24 4.70
N ARG A 268 -35.56 -30.72 3.50
CA ARG A 268 -36.32 -31.77 2.81
C ARG A 268 -35.91 -33.14 3.29
N ASP A 269 -36.78 -34.10 3.01
CA ASP A 269 -36.54 -35.49 3.38
C ASP A 269 -35.27 -36.04 2.70
N PRO A 270 -34.33 -36.67 3.43
CA PRO A 270 -33.11 -37.24 2.89
C PRO A 270 -33.31 -38.22 1.71
N ASP A 271 -34.38 -39.02 1.72
CA ASP A 271 -34.70 -39.93 0.61
C ASP A 271 -35.12 -39.15 -0.64
N GLU A 272 -35.81 -38.02 -0.46
CA GLU A 272 -36.16 -37.11 -1.55
C GLU A 272 -34.92 -36.40 -2.12
N VAL A 273 -34.00 -35.97 -1.25
CA VAL A 273 -32.71 -35.37 -1.66
C VAL A 273 -31.91 -36.36 -2.51
N LEU A 274 -31.77 -37.61 -2.07
CA LEU A 274 -31.11 -38.67 -2.86
C LEU A 274 -31.85 -39.02 -4.15
N ARG A 275 -33.20 -38.95 -4.16
CA ARG A 275 -33.99 -39.17 -5.38
C ARG A 275 -33.74 -38.08 -6.42
N ARG A 276 -33.66 -36.81 -6.00
CA ARG A 276 -33.49 -35.66 -6.91
C ARG A 276 -32.03 -35.33 -7.22
N ARG A 277 -31.08 -35.78 -6.40
CA ARG A 277 -29.63 -35.52 -6.52
C ARG A 277 -29.23 -34.04 -6.40
N PHE A 278 -30.04 -33.25 -5.70
CA PHE A 278 -29.71 -31.88 -5.34
C PHE A 278 -30.35 -31.44 -4.02
N GLY A 279 -29.76 -30.42 -3.38
CA GLY A 279 -30.26 -29.76 -2.18
C GLY A 279 -29.32 -28.64 -1.72
N ASP A 280 -29.75 -27.83 -0.75
CA ASP A 280 -28.95 -26.77 -0.14
C ASP A 280 -28.30 -27.20 1.19
N CYS A 281 -27.81 -26.23 1.97
CA CYS A 281 -27.12 -26.47 3.22
C CYS A 281 -27.91 -27.31 4.22
N LYS A 282 -29.21 -27.04 4.38
CA LYS A 282 -30.07 -27.77 5.32
C LYS A 282 -30.40 -29.16 4.82
N ASP A 283 -30.70 -29.30 3.52
CA ASP A 283 -31.01 -30.59 2.88
C ASP A 283 -29.78 -31.53 2.96
N LYS A 284 -28.60 -31.02 2.58
CA LYS A 284 -27.36 -31.78 2.60
C LYS A 284 -26.89 -32.11 4.02
N THR A 285 -27.10 -31.20 4.98
CA THR A 285 -26.78 -31.47 6.39
C THR A 285 -27.67 -32.57 6.95
N LEU A 286 -28.99 -32.50 6.79
CA LEU A 286 -29.88 -33.54 7.30
C LEU A 286 -29.61 -34.91 6.65
N LEU A 287 -29.28 -34.94 5.35
CA LEU A 287 -28.85 -36.17 4.68
C LEU A 287 -27.56 -36.73 5.32
N LEU A 288 -26.53 -35.90 5.53
CA LEU A 288 -25.30 -36.34 6.19
C LEU A 288 -25.56 -36.89 7.60
N LEU A 289 -26.36 -36.19 8.40
CA LEU A 289 -26.72 -36.65 9.75
C LEU A 289 -27.44 -38.01 9.72
N SER A 290 -28.33 -38.22 8.74
CA SER A 290 -29.06 -39.49 8.57
C SER A 290 -28.13 -40.64 8.19
N LEU A 291 -27.15 -40.40 7.31
CA LEU A 291 -26.12 -41.38 6.96
C LEU A 291 -25.23 -41.70 8.17
N LEU A 292 -24.75 -40.68 8.88
CA LEU A 292 -23.87 -40.86 10.04
C LEU A 292 -24.58 -41.60 11.19
N GLN A 293 -25.84 -41.26 11.47
CA GLN A 293 -26.65 -41.99 12.46
C GLN A 293 -26.77 -43.47 12.08
N GLY A 294 -27.08 -43.76 10.81
CA GLY A 294 -27.13 -45.13 10.30
C GLY A 294 -25.80 -45.85 10.37
N LEU A 295 -24.67 -45.13 10.35
CA LEU A 295 -23.32 -45.69 10.49
C LEU A 295 -22.84 -45.78 11.95
N GLY A 296 -23.65 -45.36 12.92
CA GLY A 296 -23.32 -45.36 14.33
C GLY A 296 -22.37 -44.23 14.75
N ILE A 297 -22.30 -43.14 13.97
CA ILE A 297 -21.46 -41.98 14.24
C ILE A 297 -22.34 -40.84 14.75
N GLU A 298 -22.02 -40.31 15.92
CA GLU A 298 -22.78 -39.22 16.53
C GLU A 298 -22.51 -37.89 15.80
N ALA A 299 -23.57 -37.26 15.30
CA ALA A 299 -23.50 -35.94 14.67
C ALA A 299 -24.77 -35.13 14.93
N HIS A 300 -24.61 -33.81 14.98
CA HIS A 300 -25.70 -32.86 15.18
C HIS A 300 -25.60 -31.70 14.18
N ALA A 301 -26.73 -31.13 13.78
CA ALA A 301 -26.72 -29.90 12.99
C ALA A 301 -26.14 -28.74 13.82
N ALA A 302 -25.49 -27.81 13.13
CA ALA A 302 -24.93 -26.61 13.72
C ALA A 302 -25.29 -25.41 12.84
N LEU A 303 -26.11 -24.51 13.38
CA LEU A 303 -26.48 -23.27 12.70
C LEU A 303 -25.37 -22.24 12.89
N VAL A 304 -24.97 -21.59 11.81
CA VAL A 304 -23.89 -20.60 11.78
C VAL A 304 -24.30 -19.37 10.98
N ASN A 305 -23.59 -18.27 11.19
CA ASN A 305 -23.64 -17.13 10.30
C ASN A 305 -22.36 -17.10 9.46
N SER A 306 -22.44 -17.42 8.17
CA SER A 306 -21.28 -17.53 7.28
C SER A 306 -20.64 -16.19 6.91
N GLU A 307 -21.36 -15.08 7.09
CA GLU A 307 -20.93 -13.73 6.75
C GLU A 307 -20.39 -12.97 7.99
N ILE A 308 -21.23 -12.81 9.01
CA ILE A 308 -20.93 -12.07 10.24
C ILE A 308 -20.17 -12.95 11.25
N GLY A 309 -20.27 -14.28 11.16
CA GLY A 309 -19.56 -15.21 12.02
C GLY A 309 -19.76 -14.92 13.51
N ARG A 310 -18.66 -14.70 14.24
CA ARG A 310 -18.67 -14.40 15.68
C ARG A 310 -19.46 -13.15 16.09
N GLY A 311 -19.75 -12.24 15.15
CA GLY A 311 -20.47 -10.99 15.45
C GLY A 311 -21.89 -11.23 16.00
N ILE A 312 -22.43 -12.45 15.83
CA ILE A 312 -23.74 -12.83 16.37
C ILE A 312 -23.78 -12.98 17.90
N ALA A 313 -22.63 -13.04 18.59
CA ALA A 313 -22.59 -13.14 20.06
C ALA A 313 -23.40 -12.02 20.75
N GLY A 314 -23.38 -10.83 20.15
CA GLY A 314 -24.07 -9.65 20.63
C GLY A 314 -25.56 -9.59 20.26
N TRP A 315 -26.12 -10.55 19.52
CA TRP A 315 -27.49 -10.46 19.00
C TRP A 315 -28.52 -11.01 19.98
N GLN A 316 -29.79 -10.71 19.75
CA GLN A 316 -30.91 -11.36 20.43
C GLN A 316 -31.07 -12.79 19.89
N PRO A 317 -31.21 -13.82 20.75
CA PRO A 317 -31.56 -15.16 20.31
C PRO A 317 -32.73 -15.15 19.33
N SER A 318 -32.49 -15.66 18.12
CA SER A 318 -33.51 -15.81 17.09
C SER A 318 -33.03 -16.77 15.99
N PRO A 319 -33.95 -17.44 15.28
CA PRO A 319 -33.60 -18.20 14.08
C PRO A 319 -32.90 -17.35 13.00
N GLY A 320 -33.26 -16.07 12.88
CA GLY A 320 -32.69 -15.16 11.89
C GLY A 320 -31.26 -14.70 12.18
N ALA A 321 -30.63 -15.18 13.26
CA ALA A 321 -29.21 -14.95 13.50
C ALA A 321 -28.32 -15.78 12.58
N PHE A 322 -28.85 -16.84 11.96
CA PHE A 322 -28.11 -17.81 11.16
C PHE A 322 -28.54 -17.76 9.69
N ASN A 323 -27.59 -17.94 8.78
CA ASN A 323 -27.82 -17.99 7.33
C ASN A 323 -27.27 -19.27 6.69
N HIS A 324 -26.62 -20.16 7.48
CA HIS A 324 -26.05 -21.41 7.00
C HIS A 324 -26.10 -22.50 8.06
N VAL A 325 -26.02 -23.77 7.63
CA VAL A 325 -26.02 -24.94 8.53
C VAL A 325 -25.02 -25.98 8.05
N LEU A 326 -24.33 -26.59 9.00
CA LEU A 326 -23.31 -27.63 8.81
C LEU A 326 -23.44 -28.71 9.90
N ALA A 327 -22.57 -29.72 9.89
CA ALA A 327 -22.61 -30.80 10.88
C ALA A 327 -21.44 -30.72 11.89
N ARG A 328 -21.77 -30.85 13.18
CA ARG A 328 -20.81 -31.13 14.26
C ARG A 328 -20.77 -32.64 14.49
N VAL A 329 -19.64 -33.28 14.20
CA VAL A 329 -19.45 -34.72 14.36
C VAL A 329 -18.58 -35.01 15.58
N ARG A 330 -18.99 -35.97 16.42
CA ARG A 330 -18.19 -36.48 17.52
C ARG A 330 -17.57 -37.80 17.08
N HIS A 331 -16.24 -37.82 16.99
CA HIS A 331 -15.49 -38.94 16.44
C HIS A 331 -14.20 -39.17 17.25
N GLU A 332 -14.08 -40.34 17.88
CA GLU A 332 -12.90 -40.71 18.69
C GLU A 332 -12.50 -39.65 19.74
N GLY A 333 -13.48 -39.08 20.45
CA GLY A 333 -13.27 -38.03 21.44
C GLY A 333 -13.04 -36.62 20.86
N ARG A 334 -12.80 -36.50 19.55
CA ARG A 334 -12.62 -35.24 18.83
C ARG A 334 -13.96 -34.68 18.36
N THR A 335 -14.02 -33.36 18.23
CA THR A 335 -15.14 -32.64 17.60
C THR A 335 -14.69 -32.18 16.22
N LEU A 336 -15.43 -32.53 15.18
CA LEU A 336 -15.17 -32.13 13.80
C LEU A 336 -16.30 -31.24 13.30
N TRP A 337 -15.98 -30.11 12.69
CA TRP A 337 -16.95 -29.22 12.03
C TRP A 337 -16.90 -29.43 10.52
N VAL A 338 -17.82 -30.23 9.99
CA VAL A 338 -17.82 -30.64 8.59
C VAL A 338 -18.97 -29.97 7.83
N ASP A 339 -18.63 -29.41 6.68
CA ASP A 339 -19.61 -28.78 5.80
C ASP A 339 -19.87 -29.69 4.57
N PRO A 340 -21.07 -30.31 4.47
CA PRO A 340 -21.42 -31.15 3.33
C PRO A 340 -21.65 -30.34 2.04
N THR A 341 -21.70 -29.02 2.10
CA THR A 341 -21.94 -28.13 0.95
C THR A 341 -20.68 -27.76 0.19
N TRP A 342 -19.51 -27.96 0.80
CA TRP A 342 -18.23 -27.70 0.16
C TRP A 342 -17.96 -28.66 -1.00
N THR A 343 -17.00 -28.27 -1.84
CA THR A 343 -16.44 -29.16 -2.86
C THR A 343 -15.94 -30.46 -2.21
N PRO A 344 -15.97 -31.59 -2.93
CA PRO A 344 -15.52 -32.87 -2.39
C PRO A 344 -14.13 -32.79 -1.76
N GLN A 345 -14.04 -33.16 -0.49
CA GLN A 345 -12.79 -33.12 0.26
C GLN A 345 -12.02 -34.44 0.15
N SER A 346 -10.73 -34.36 -0.15
CA SER A 346 -9.82 -35.51 -0.16
C SER A 346 -9.05 -35.62 1.18
N GLY A 347 -8.16 -36.60 1.31
CA GLY A 347 -7.38 -36.85 2.52
C GLY A 347 -8.04 -37.84 3.50
N ASN A 348 -7.70 -37.70 4.78
CA ASN A 348 -8.21 -38.55 5.86
C ASN A 348 -8.86 -37.69 6.95
N VAL A 349 -9.37 -38.30 8.02
CA VAL A 349 -10.09 -37.58 9.08
C VAL A 349 -9.21 -36.54 9.78
N SER A 350 -7.90 -36.77 9.93
CA SER A 350 -7.00 -35.82 10.58
C SER A 350 -6.55 -34.68 9.66
N SER A 351 -6.67 -34.82 8.33
CA SER A 351 -6.37 -33.75 7.37
C SER A 351 -7.62 -33.07 6.78
N LEU A 352 -8.81 -33.45 7.25
CA LEU A 352 -10.07 -32.89 6.77
C LEU A 352 -10.18 -31.41 7.11
N THR A 353 -10.49 -30.58 6.10
CA THR A 353 -10.70 -29.15 6.32
C THR A 353 -11.97 -28.96 7.14
N GLN A 354 -11.86 -28.20 8.23
CA GLN A 354 -12.98 -27.89 9.11
C GLN A 354 -13.50 -26.48 8.88
N ALA A 355 -14.82 -26.32 8.89
CA ALA A 355 -15.47 -25.01 8.86
C ALA A 355 -15.16 -24.22 10.12
N ASN A 356 -15.02 -22.90 9.98
CA ASN A 356 -14.84 -22.00 11.12
C ASN A 356 -15.50 -20.64 10.85
N HIS A 357 -16.66 -20.44 11.47
CA HIS A 357 -17.40 -19.19 11.48
C HIS A 357 -17.35 -18.50 12.86
N GLY A 358 -16.43 -18.92 13.73
CA GLY A 358 -16.26 -18.42 15.09
C GLY A 358 -17.26 -19.00 16.08
N LEU A 359 -18.56 -18.90 15.81
CA LEU A 359 -19.64 -19.37 16.69
C LEU A 359 -20.67 -20.21 15.93
N ALA A 360 -21.18 -21.23 16.60
CA ALA A 360 -22.25 -22.08 16.09
C ALA A 360 -23.28 -22.39 17.18
N LEU A 361 -24.56 -22.45 16.81
CA LEU A 361 -25.60 -23.02 17.66
C LEU A 361 -25.80 -24.48 17.30
N VAL A 362 -25.37 -25.39 18.18
CA VAL A 362 -25.55 -26.82 17.98
C VAL A 362 -26.98 -27.21 18.33
N ILE A 363 -27.63 -27.93 17.41
CA ILE A 363 -29.01 -28.38 17.55
C ILE A 363 -29.01 -29.76 18.19
N ALA A 364 -28.94 -29.79 19.53
CA ALA A 364 -28.96 -31.00 20.34
C ALA A 364 -29.67 -30.76 21.68
N PRO A 365 -30.26 -31.79 22.32
CA PRO A 365 -30.87 -31.66 23.64
C PRO A 365 -29.88 -31.11 24.68
N GLY A 366 -30.33 -30.18 25.52
CA GLY A 366 -29.52 -29.59 26.61
C GLY A 366 -28.56 -28.47 26.19
N VAL A 367 -28.48 -28.11 24.91
CA VAL A 367 -27.70 -26.94 24.47
C VAL A 367 -28.41 -25.65 24.86
N THR A 368 -27.70 -24.74 25.52
CA THR A 368 -28.24 -23.48 26.04
C THR A 368 -27.61 -22.22 25.49
N ASP A 369 -26.46 -22.32 24.81
CA ASP A 369 -25.71 -21.18 24.30
C ASP A 369 -24.94 -21.51 23.01
N LEU A 370 -24.43 -20.47 22.35
CA LEU A 370 -23.51 -20.57 21.23
C LEU A 370 -22.20 -21.24 21.65
N GLN A 371 -21.66 -22.08 20.78
CA GLN A 371 -20.41 -22.79 20.98
C GLN A 371 -19.33 -22.22 20.07
N ALA A 372 -18.13 -22.03 20.61
CA ALA A 372 -16.97 -21.66 19.82
C ALA A 372 -16.61 -22.80 18.85
N MET A 373 -16.40 -22.45 17.58
CA MET A 373 -15.90 -23.37 16.58
C MET A 373 -14.37 -23.47 16.71
N THR A 374 -13.90 -24.49 17.41
CA THR A 374 -12.47 -24.80 17.47
C THR A 374 -12.08 -25.72 16.33
N ARG A 375 -11.00 -25.38 15.63
CA ARG A 375 -10.35 -26.24 14.62
C ARG A 375 -8.96 -26.62 15.10
N ASP A 376 -8.46 -27.75 14.64
CA ASP A 376 -7.07 -28.13 14.86
C ASP A 376 -6.16 -27.21 14.01
N PRO A 377 -5.28 -26.39 14.62
CA PRO A 377 -4.36 -25.52 13.89
C PRO A 377 -3.39 -26.28 12.98
N ALA A 378 -3.12 -27.57 13.27
CA ALA A 378 -2.24 -28.40 12.47
C ALA A 378 -2.82 -28.71 11.07
N VAL A 379 -4.15 -28.64 10.93
CA VAL A 379 -4.85 -28.77 9.65
C VAL A 379 -4.85 -27.41 8.95
N SER A 380 -3.67 -27.00 8.50
CA SER A 380 -3.50 -25.77 7.73
C SER A 380 -3.67 -26.02 6.24
N SER A 381 -4.50 -25.20 5.60
CA SER A 381 -4.45 -25.09 4.14
C SER A 381 -3.27 -24.20 3.77
N GLY A 382 -2.39 -24.70 2.92
CA GLY A 382 -1.17 -24.01 2.52
C GLY A 382 -1.03 -24.01 1.00
N ARG A 383 -0.31 -23.01 0.50
CA ARG A 383 0.16 -22.93 -0.87
C ARG A 383 1.66 -22.70 -0.84
N ARG A 384 2.42 -23.61 -1.44
CA ARG A 384 3.87 -23.50 -1.60
C ARG A 384 4.19 -23.35 -3.08
N VAL A 385 4.95 -22.32 -3.41
CA VAL A 385 5.32 -22.00 -4.80
C VAL A 385 6.81 -22.28 -5.01
N GLN A 386 7.14 -22.98 -6.08
CA GLN A 386 8.52 -23.15 -6.55
C GLN A 386 8.61 -22.51 -7.93
N ALA A 387 9.35 -21.41 -8.03
CA ALA A 387 9.56 -20.70 -9.27
C ALA A 387 10.98 -20.95 -9.78
N ARG A 388 11.13 -21.21 -11.06
CA ARG A 388 12.44 -21.31 -11.73
C ARG A 388 12.46 -20.36 -12.90
N LEU A 389 13.35 -19.37 -12.84
CA LEU A 389 13.58 -18.37 -13.85
C LEU A 389 14.90 -18.69 -14.57
N ASP A 390 14.80 -19.16 -15.80
CA ASP A 390 15.96 -19.56 -16.61
C ASP A 390 16.34 -18.43 -17.57
N LEU A 391 17.51 -17.83 -17.31
CA LEU A 391 18.15 -16.77 -18.08
C LEU A 391 19.46 -17.24 -18.72
N GLN A 392 19.68 -18.56 -18.83
CA GLN A 392 20.95 -19.12 -19.29
C GLN A 392 21.19 -18.90 -20.79
N SER A 393 20.12 -18.66 -21.56
CA SER A 393 20.19 -18.43 -23.01
C SER A 393 20.77 -17.05 -23.40
N GLY A 394 21.14 -16.22 -22.43
CA GLY A 394 21.74 -14.90 -22.64
C GLY A 394 20.74 -13.74 -22.58
N LEU A 395 21.27 -12.52 -22.61
CA LEU A 395 20.55 -11.28 -22.30
C LEU A 395 19.48 -10.89 -23.33
N ASN A 396 19.68 -11.26 -24.59
CA ASN A 396 18.76 -10.94 -25.69
C ASN A 396 17.80 -12.10 -26.03
N SER A 397 17.86 -13.18 -25.25
CA SER A 397 17.02 -14.36 -25.45
C SER A 397 15.81 -14.29 -24.52
N PRO A 398 14.66 -14.86 -24.92
CA PRO A 398 13.52 -14.97 -24.02
C PRO A 398 13.86 -15.76 -22.75
N ALA A 399 13.38 -15.31 -21.60
CA ALA A 399 13.46 -16.05 -20.35
C ALA A 399 12.45 -17.20 -20.35
N VAL A 400 12.82 -18.33 -19.74
CA VAL A 400 11.87 -19.43 -19.47
C VAL A 400 11.50 -19.40 -17.99
N TYR A 401 10.21 -19.22 -17.70
CA TYR A 401 9.71 -19.15 -16.34
C TYR A 401 8.83 -20.36 -16.06
N THR A 402 9.25 -21.21 -15.12
CA THR A 402 8.50 -22.40 -14.69
C THR A 402 7.98 -22.18 -13.28
N VAL A 403 6.67 -22.31 -13.09
CA VAL A 403 6.02 -22.22 -11.77
C VAL A 403 5.48 -23.59 -11.42
N THR A 404 5.84 -24.08 -10.23
CA THR A 404 5.21 -25.23 -9.61
C THR A 404 4.46 -24.76 -8.37
N THR A 405 3.14 -24.88 -8.39
CA THR A 405 2.30 -24.67 -7.20
C THR A 405 1.99 -26.00 -6.55
N ILE A 406 2.23 -26.11 -5.25
CA ILE A 406 1.79 -27.24 -4.41
C ILE A 406 0.75 -26.72 -3.43
N SER A 407 -0.47 -27.25 -3.50
CA SER A 407 -1.58 -26.89 -2.63
C SER A 407 -1.88 -28.03 -1.65
N THR A 408 -2.29 -27.71 -0.42
CA THR A 408 -2.73 -28.67 0.60
C THR A 408 -4.03 -28.26 1.28
N GLY A 409 -4.79 -29.24 1.79
CA GLY A 409 -6.05 -28.99 2.49
C GLY A 409 -7.09 -28.34 1.58
N ALA A 410 -7.82 -27.34 2.08
CA ALA A 410 -8.86 -26.62 1.32
C ALA A 410 -8.38 -26.09 -0.05
N ALA A 411 -7.15 -25.59 -0.14
CA ALA A 411 -6.55 -25.12 -1.40
C ALA A 411 -6.34 -26.26 -2.41
N ALA A 412 -6.00 -27.47 -1.95
CA ALA A 412 -5.88 -28.65 -2.81
C ALA A 412 -7.25 -29.07 -3.33
N ASP A 413 -8.27 -29.12 -2.45
CA ASP A 413 -9.65 -29.44 -2.82
C ASP A 413 -10.20 -28.43 -3.84
N ALA A 414 -9.95 -27.13 -3.64
CA ALA A 414 -10.32 -26.08 -4.58
C ALA A 414 -9.60 -26.21 -5.93
N THR A 415 -8.29 -26.49 -5.92
CA THR A 415 -7.51 -26.70 -7.16
C THR A 415 -8.02 -27.92 -7.92
N ARG A 416 -8.26 -29.04 -7.23
CA ARG A 416 -8.81 -30.27 -7.81
C ARG A 416 -10.17 -30.02 -8.43
N TRP A 417 -11.03 -29.29 -7.73
CA TRP A 417 -12.35 -28.90 -8.25
C TRP A 417 -12.24 -28.02 -9.50
N GLN A 418 -11.33 -27.03 -9.50
CA GLN A 418 -11.09 -26.18 -10.67
C GLN A 418 -10.74 -27.01 -11.91
N PHE A 419 -9.75 -27.91 -11.80
CA PHE A 419 -9.34 -28.76 -12.92
C PHE A 419 -10.39 -29.79 -13.34
N ALA A 420 -11.30 -30.19 -12.44
CA ALA A 420 -12.40 -31.09 -12.74
C ALA A 420 -13.60 -30.38 -13.39
N SER A 421 -13.77 -29.07 -13.16
CA SER A 421 -14.97 -28.32 -13.57
C SER A 421 -14.73 -27.32 -14.70
N GLU A 422 -13.49 -26.91 -14.94
CA GLU A 422 -13.13 -25.93 -15.97
C GLU A 422 -12.27 -26.54 -17.08
N PRO A 423 -12.46 -26.16 -18.36
CA PRO A 423 -11.54 -26.51 -19.42
C PRO A 423 -10.13 -25.97 -19.12
N VAL A 424 -9.10 -26.80 -19.33
CA VAL A 424 -7.70 -26.46 -19.05
C VAL A 424 -7.25 -25.16 -19.74
N ASP A 425 -7.79 -24.84 -20.93
CA ASP A 425 -7.45 -23.61 -21.65
C ASP A 425 -8.00 -22.35 -20.94
N SER A 426 -9.12 -22.47 -20.22
CA SER A 426 -9.65 -21.38 -19.38
C SER A 426 -8.78 -21.15 -18.16
N ILE A 427 -8.37 -22.23 -17.50
CA ILE A 427 -7.46 -22.21 -16.35
C ILE A 427 -6.12 -21.57 -16.76
N GLN A 428 -5.53 -22.00 -17.87
CA GLN A 428 -4.29 -21.45 -18.41
C GLN A 428 -4.41 -19.94 -18.68
N ARG A 429 -5.51 -19.47 -19.29
CA ARG A 429 -5.73 -18.02 -19.50
C ARG A 429 -5.80 -17.25 -18.18
N GLY A 430 -6.45 -17.82 -17.16
CA GLY A 430 -6.51 -17.22 -15.82
C GLY A 430 -5.11 -17.06 -15.21
N TYR A 431 -4.29 -18.11 -15.25
CA TYR A 431 -2.92 -18.05 -14.74
C TYR A 431 -2.02 -17.12 -15.57
N LEU A 432 -2.14 -17.14 -16.91
CA LEU A 432 -1.41 -16.22 -17.78
C LEU A 432 -1.76 -14.76 -17.46
N ASN A 433 -3.04 -14.43 -17.30
CA ASN A 433 -3.47 -13.07 -16.95
C ASN A 433 -2.95 -12.61 -15.59
N PHE A 434 -2.84 -13.52 -14.62
CA PHE A 434 -2.24 -13.24 -13.33
C PHE A 434 -0.75 -12.86 -13.46
N TYR A 435 0.04 -13.64 -14.20
CA TYR A 435 1.46 -13.35 -14.40
C TYR A 435 1.74 -12.20 -15.38
N ALA A 436 0.85 -11.94 -16.33
CA ALA A 436 0.96 -10.83 -17.28
C ALA A 436 0.92 -9.45 -16.60
N ALA A 437 0.40 -9.34 -15.37
CA ALA A 437 0.49 -8.11 -14.58
C ALA A 437 1.92 -7.76 -14.14
N TYR A 438 2.85 -8.72 -14.18
CA TYR A 438 4.23 -8.57 -13.72
C TYR A 438 5.26 -8.71 -14.87
N PHE A 439 4.85 -9.28 -16.00
CA PHE A 439 5.70 -9.53 -17.16
C PHE A 439 5.01 -9.09 -18.46
N ASP A 440 5.56 -8.10 -19.17
CA ASP A 440 4.90 -7.44 -20.31
C ASP A 440 4.66 -8.34 -21.52
N ARG A 441 5.62 -9.22 -21.85
CA ARG A 441 5.60 -10.08 -23.05
C ARG A 441 5.70 -11.57 -22.69
N ILE A 442 4.80 -12.01 -21.81
CA ILE A 442 4.69 -13.39 -21.37
C ILE A 442 3.73 -14.20 -22.24
N GLU A 443 4.14 -15.40 -22.60
CA GLU A 443 3.32 -16.37 -23.34
C GLU A 443 3.43 -17.77 -22.69
N PRO A 444 2.35 -18.56 -22.67
CA PRO A 444 2.38 -19.91 -22.12
C PRO A 444 3.13 -20.87 -23.06
N VAL A 445 3.90 -21.80 -22.48
CA VAL A 445 4.61 -22.88 -23.18
C VAL A 445 3.94 -24.21 -22.83
N GLY A 446 3.03 -24.65 -23.69
CA GLY A 446 2.23 -25.86 -23.44
C GLY A 446 1.13 -25.63 -22.40
N LYS A 447 0.33 -26.68 -22.15
CA LYS A 447 -0.76 -26.64 -21.17
C LYS A 447 -0.22 -26.85 -19.73
N PRO A 448 -0.88 -26.30 -18.70
CA PRO A 448 -0.54 -26.62 -17.31
C PRO A 448 -0.61 -28.13 -17.05
N GLU A 449 0.42 -28.67 -16.38
CA GLU A 449 0.45 -30.06 -15.94
C GLU A 449 -0.15 -30.15 -14.54
N PHE A 450 -1.19 -30.97 -14.38
CA PHE A 450 -1.87 -31.19 -13.10
C PHE A 450 -1.60 -32.60 -12.59
N THR A 451 -1.21 -32.72 -11.32
CA THR A 451 -1.06 -33.99 -10.60
C THR A 451 -1.86 -33.92 -9.31
N ASP A 452 -2.68 -34.94 -9.08
CA ASP A 452 -3.52 -35.05 -7.88
C ASP A 452 -3.06 -36.21 -6.99
N GLU A 453 -2.94 -35.95 -5.70
CA GLU A 453 -2.58 -36.92 -4.66
C GLU A 453 -3.68 -36.92 -3.58
N PRO A 454 -4.84 -37.56 -3.83
CA PRO A 454 -6.02 -37.41 -3.00
C PRO A 454 -5.83 -37.95 -1.58
N GLU A 455 -5.08 -39.03 -1.37
CA GLU A 455 -4.84 -39.60 -0.03
C GLU A 455 -4.11 -38.64 0.91
N GLN A 456 -3.27 -37.76 0.36
CA GLN A 456 -2.50 -36.76 1.11
C GLN A 456 -3.18 -35.39 1.13
N ASN A 457 -4.34 -35.27 0.47
CA ASN A 457 -4.99 -34.02 0.11
C ASN A 457 -4.01 -32.96 -0.43
N ARG A 458 -3.26 -33.36 -1.46
CA ARG A 458 -2.25 -32.52 -2.10
C ARG A 458 -2.48 -32.49 -3.61
N THR A 459 -2.29 -31.32 -4.21
CA THR A 459 -2.24 -31.17 -5.67
C THR A 459 -0.97 -30.44 -6.07
N ARG A 460 -0.49 -30.73 -7.28
CA ARG A 460 0.65 -30.06 -7.90
C ARG A 460 0.26 -29.58 -9.29
N VAL A 461 0.49 -28.30 -9.55
CA VAL A 461 0.29 -27.67 -10.86
C VAL A 461 1.64 -27.16 -11.33
N VAL A 462 2.04 -27.51 -12.57
CA VAL A 462 3.25 -27.00 -13.21
C VAL A 462 2.89 -26.20 -14.45
N GLU A 463 3.37 -24.98 -14.50
CA GLU A 463 3.15 -24.02 -15.57
C GLU A 463 4.50 -23.60 -16.15
N ARG A 464 4.55 -23.39 -17.46
CA ARG A 464 5.76 -22.93 -18.15
C ARG A 464 5.41 -21.76 -19.04
N TYR A 465 6.28 -20.77 -19.04
CA TYR A 465 6.10 -19.52 -19.75
C TYR A 465 7.39 -19.13 -20.46
N ARG A 466 7.24 -18.44 -21.58
CA ARG A 466 8.30 -17.75 -22.31
C ARG A 466 8.07 -16.25 -22.17
N ILE A 467 9.08 -15.53 -21.72
CA ILE A 467 9.00 -14.07 -21.52
C ILE A 467 9.99 -13.41 -22.47
N ALA A 468 9.48 -12.73 -23.50
CA ALA A 468 10.33 -11.95 -24.40
C ALA A 468 10.82 -10.66 -23.72
N ASP A 469 11.99 -10.16 -24.14
CA ASP A 469 12.57 -8.88 -23.67
C ASP A 469 12.62 -8.77 -22.13
N TYR A 470 13.00 -9.86 -21.47
CA TYR A 470 13.04 -9.93 -20.01
C TYR A 470 14.00 -8.92 -19.41
N TRP A 471 15.18 -8.79 -20.03
CA TRP A 471 16.15 -7.76 -19.72
C TRP A 471 15.70 -6.44 -20.36
N ARG A 472 15.51 -5.42 -19.53
CA ARG A 472 15.09 -4.09 -19.98
C ARG A 472 16.22 -3.11 -19.81
N GLU A 473 16.30 -2.11 -20.67
CA GLU A 473 17.23 -1.00 -20.48
C GLU A 473 16.84 -0.23 -19.19
N GLY A 474 17.81 -0.07 -18.30
CA GLY A 474 17.66 0.67 -17.06
C GLY A 474 17.70 2.18 -17.28
N SER A 475 17.74 2.94 -16.18
CA SER A 475 17.89 4.40 -16.19
C SER A 475 19.17 4.87 -16.91
N ARG A 476 20.24 4.07 -16.81
CA ARG A 476 21.52 4.30 -17.49
C ARG A 476 21.58 3.55 -18.82
N LYS A 477 21.92 4.28 -19.89
CA LYS A 477 22.12 3.71 -21.23
C LYS A 477 23.15 2.58 -21.21
N GLY A 478 22.78 1.40 -21.69
CA GLY A 478 23.63 0.21 -21.72
C GLY A 478 23.66 -0.63 -20.42
N ARG A 479 22.94 -0.21 -19.37
CA ARG A 479 22.66 -1.06 -18.20
C ARG A 479 21.35 -1.80 -18.44
N LEU A 480 21.36 -3.11 -18.32
CA LEU A 480 20.16 -3.93 -18.38
C LEU A 480 19.70 -4.29 -16.96
N VAL A 481 18.39 -4.32 -16.75
CA VAL A 481 17.75 -4.64 -15.47
C VAL A 481 16.73 -5.75 -15.71
N ALA A 482 16.76 -6.76 -14.86
CA ALA A 482 15.83 -7.87 -14.85
C ALA A 482 15.26 -8.03 -13.44
N GLY A 483 14.00 -7.65 -13.24
CA GLY A 483 13.31 -7.86 -11.96
C GLY A 483 13.15 -9.35 -11.66
N VAL A 484 13.09 -9.73 -10.39
CA VAL A 484 12.77 -11.10 -9.94
C VAL A 484 11.55 -11.02 -9.02
N PRO A 485 10.34 -10.79 -9.57
CA PRO A 485 9.17 -10.54 -8.75
C PRO A 485 8.72 -11.80 -8.01
N VAL A 486 7.92 -11.60 -6.95
CA VAL A 486 7.22 -12.66 -6.20
C VAL A 486 5.70 -12.40 -6.30
N PRO A 487 5.07 -12.63 -7.47
CA PRO A 487 3.68 -12.24 -7.75
C PRO A 487 2.66 -12.70 -6.71
N ASP A 488 2.73 -13.97 -6.30
CA ASP A 488 1.81 -14.57 -5.34
C ASP A 488 1.90 -13.90 -3.95
N LEU A 489 3.09 -13.44 -3.55
CA LEU A 489 3.26 -12.68 -2.31
C LEU A 489 2.77 -11.23 -2.46
N LEU A 490 3.05 -10.59 -3.59
CA LEU A 490 2.61 -9.21 -3.85
C LEU A 490 1.08 -9.06 -3.80
N ASP A 491 0.33 -10.09 -4.21
CA ASP A 491 -1.13 -10.13 -4.08
C ASP A 491 -1.59 -10.11 -2.61
N LEU A 492 -0.83 -10.75 -1.70
CA LEU A 492 -1.09 -10.75 -0.26
C LEU A 492 -0.69 -9.43 0.42
N LEU A 493 0.23 -8.68 -0.19
CA LEU A 493 0.76 -7.43 0.34
C LEU A 493 -0.01 -6.19 -0.14
N LYS A 494 -1.25 -6.31 -0.63
CA LYS A 494 -2.04 -5.15 -1.07
C LYS A 494 -2.23 -4.12 0.06
N ALA A 495 -2.19 -2.83 -0.30
CA ALA A 495 -2.42 -1.77 0.67
C ALA A 495 -3.89 -1.75 1.13
N PRO A 496 -4.16 -1.37 2.40
CA PRO A 496 -5.51 -1.08 2.87
C PRO A 496 -6.20 0.01 2.04
N GLN A 497 -7.53 0.00 1.97
CA GLN A 497 -8.30 1.02 1.27
C GLN A 497 -8.06 2.42 1.84
N ALA A 498 -7.91 2.51 3.16
CA ALA A 498 -7.57 3.74 3.88
C ALA A 498 -6.51 3.47 4.95
N LYS A 499 -5.45 4.29 5.00
CA LYS A 499 -4.41 4.20 6.04
C LYS A 499 -4.87 4.86 7.35
N VAL A 500 -5.63 5.94 7.25
CA VAL A 500 -6.28 6.63 8.38
C VAL A 500 -7.73 6.19 8.38
N ARG A 501 -8.14 5.47 9.42
CA ARG A 501 -9.43 4.81 9.50
C ARG A 501 -9.93 4.71 10.92
N THR A 502 -11.23 4.44 11.08
CA THR A 502 -11.86 4.25 12.39
C THR A 502 -12.24 2.79 12.64
N SER A 503 -12.52 2.01 11.59
CA SER A 503 -12.77 0.58 11.74
C SER A 503 -11.46 -0.20 11.84
N PRO A 504 -11.47 -1.39 12.49
CA PRO A 504 -10.40 -2.36 12.31
C PRO A 504 -10.26 -2.78 10.85
N LEU A 505 -9.08 -3.29 10.48
CA LEU A 505 -8.77 -3.85 9.17
C LEU A 505 -8.80 -5.38 9.23
N ALA A 506 -9.49 -6.02 8.29
CA ALA A 506 -9.45 -7.47 8.13
C ALA A 506 -8.16 -7.95 7.44
N ILE A 507 -7.56 -9.01 7.96
CA ILE A 507 -6.47 -9.75 7.34
C ILE A 507 -6.90 -11.22 7.16
N ARG A 508 -6.55 -11.81 6.02
CA ARG A 508 -6.74 -13.25 5.81
C ARG A 508 -5.87 -14.05 6.79
N HIS A 509 -6.49 -14.82 7.67
CA HIS A 509 -5.79 -15.63 8.65
C HIS A 509 -6.51 -16.97 8.93
N PRO A 510 -5.77 -18.05 9.18
CA PRO A 510 -4.32 -18.20 9.06
C PRO A 510 -3.92 -18.22 7.59
N MET A 511 -2.81 -17.58 7.29
CA MET A 511 -2.17 -17.60 5.99
C MET A 511 -0.68 -17.84 6.19
N ARG A 512 -0.19 -18.92 5.59
CA ARG A 512 1.23 -19.23 5.47
C ARG A 512 1.56 -19.35 4.00
N PHE A 513 2.49 -18.53 3.55
CA PHE A 513 3.00 -18.50 2.19
C PHE A 513 4.49 -18.78 2.19
N GLU A 514 4.91 -19.69 1.33
CA GLU A 514 6.32 -20.01 1.12
C GLU A 514 6.60 -20.08 -0.38
N GLN A 515 7.59 -19.31 -0.81
CA GLN A 515 8.10 -19.37 -2.18
C GLN A 515 9.60 -19.60 -2.21
N ARG A 516 10.04 -20.51 -3.07
CA ARG A 516 11.45 -20.67 -3.44
C ARG A 516 11.60 -20.33 -4.91
N THR A 517 12.39 -19.30 -5.20
CA THR A 517 12.73 -18.86 -6.56
C THR A 517 14.17 -19.21 -6.87
N GLU A 518 14.39 -20.04 -7.88
CA GLU A 518 15.71 -20.31 -8.47
C GLU A 518 15.90 -19.44 -9.71
N VAL A 519 16.96 -18.65 -9.75
CA VAL A 519 17.34 -17.86 -10.92
C VAL A 519 18.63 -18.41 -11.51
N LEU A 520 18.55 -18.86 -12.75
CA LEU A 520 19.68 -19.45 -13.48
C LEU A 520 20.24 -18.43 -14.47
N LEU A 521 21.54 -18.16 -14.38
CA LEU A 521 22.20 -17.08 -15.12
C LEU A 521 23.13 -17.65 -16.21
N HIS A 522 23.29 -16.88 -17.29
CA HIS A 522 24.11 -17.26 -18.44
C HIS A 522 25.61 -17.25 -18.15
N GLU A 523 26.04 -16.45 -17.17
CA GLU A 523 27.44 -16.33 -16.75
C GLU A 523 27.55 -16.24 -15.22
N ASP A 524 28.77 -16.07 -14.73
CA ASP A 524 29.06 -15.96 -13.29
C ASP A 524 28.70 -14.55 -12.81
N TRP A 525 27.90 -14.48 -11.75
CA TRP A 525 27.45 -13.23 -11.15
C TRP A 525 28.02 -13.10 -9.74
N GLY A 526 28.35 -11.85 -9.39
CA GLY A 526 28.80 -11.45 -8.06
C GLY A 526 27.76 -10.59 -7.34
N GLY A 527 27.99 -10.37 -6.05
CA GLY A 527 27.15 -9.53 -5.20
C GLY A 527 26.80 -10.24 -3.90
N THR A 528 26.69 -9.47 -2.82
CA THR A 528 26.30 -10.00 -1.51
C THR A 528 24.78 -10.03 -1.42
N PRO A 529 24.14 -11.20 -1.32
CA PRO A 529 22.70 -11.26 -1.12
C PRO A 529 22.34 -10.60 0.22
N SER A 530 21.30 -9.77 0.23
CA SER A 530 20.83 -9.10 1.44
C SER A 530 19.60 -9.83 1.96
N PRO A 531 19.72 -10.65 3.03
CA PRO A 531 18.55 -11.22 3.67
C PRO A 531 17.73 -10.10 4.34
N GLU A 532 16.41 -10.27 4.37
CA GLU A 532 15.49 -9.30 4.96
C GLU A 532 14.56 -9.96 5.95
N LYS A 533 14.25 -9.26 7.04
CA LYS A 533 13.28 -9.72 8.04
C LYS A 533 12.40 -8.57 8.48
N VAL A 534 11.10 -8.76 8.38
CA VAL A 534 10.10 -7.79 8.87
C VAL A 534 9.20 -8.51 9.86
N ASN A 535 9.23 -8.06 11.11
CA ASN A 535 8.38 -8.57 12.17
C ASN A 535 7.35 -7.51 12.54
N ASP A 536 6.09 -7.88 12.44
CA ASP A 536 4.94 -7.07 12.83
C ASP A 536 4.02 -7.92 13.72
N PRO A 537 3.37 -7.35 14.76
CA PRO A 537 2.30 -8.02 15.48
C PRO A 537 1.25 -8.72 14.60
N ALA A 538 1.02 -8.21 13.38
CA ALA A 538 0.06 -8.79 12.45
C ALA A 538 0.64 -9.88 11.53
N PHE A 539 1.95 -9.88 11.24
CA PHE A 539 2.59 -10.85 10.35
C PHE A 539 4.11 -10.96 10.58
N LYS A 540 4.68 -12.08 10.14
CA LYS A 540 6.13 -12.28 10.05
C LYS A 540 6.53 -12.48 8.60
N TYR A 541 7.59 -11.82 8.18
CA TYR A 541 8.19 -11.99 6.87
C TYR A 541 9.69 -12.25 7.00
N GLU A 542 10.17 -13.27 6.31
CA GLU A 542 11.59 -13.58 6.20
C GLU A 542 11.95 -13.86 4.74
N ARG A 543 13.03 -13.24 4.28
CA ARG A 543 13.65 -13.47 2.99
C ARG A 543 15.10 -13.90 3.19
N ALA A 544 15.41 -15.09 2.66
CA ALA A 544 16.76 -15.60 2.60
C ALA A 544 17.22 -15.63 1.14
N MET A 545 18.44 -15.19 0.88
CA MET A 545 19.03 -15.22 -0.45
C MET A 545 20.43 -15.83 -0.36
N ARG A 546 20.77 -16.70 -1.30
CA ARG A 546 22.08 -17.33 -1.38
C ARG A 546 22.47 -17.65 -2.82
N TRP A 547 23.75 -17.52 -3.11
CA TRP A 547 24.35 -18.12 -4.30
C TRP A 547 24.62 -19.60 -4.01
N GLU A 548 23.91 -20.49 -4.71
CA GLU A 548 24.18 -21.93 -4.64
C GLU A 548 25.38 -22.29 -5.54
N THR A 549 25.48 -21.60 -6.67
CA THR A 549 26.67 -21.54 -7.52
C THR A 549 26.84 -20.08 -8.00
N PRO A 550 27.99 -19.70 -8.61
CA PRO A 550 28.14 -18.38 -9.24
C PRO A 550 27.08 -18.06 -10.31
N ARG A 551 26.33 -19.06 -10.82
CA ARG A 551 25.28 -18.89 -11.84
C ARG A 551 23.88 -19.20 -11.34
N THR A 552 23.71 -19.48 -10.05
CA THR A 552 22.42 -19.90 -9.48
C THR A 552 22.15 -19.13 -8.19
N LEU A 553 21.24 -18.18 -8.28
CA LEU A 553 20.72 -17.46 -7.12
C LEU A 553 19.44 -18.16 -6.63
N VAL A 554 19.39 -18.46 -5.34
CA VAL A 554 18.19 -19.00 -4.68
C VAL A 554 17.65 -17.95 -3.73
N VAL A 555 16.38 -17.60 -3.91
CA VAL A 555 15.62 -16.69 -3.05
C VAL A 555 14.49 -17.47 -2.39
N GLU A 556 14.40 -17.41 -1.06
CA GLU A 556 13.36 -18.07 -0.28
C GLU A 556 12.60 -17.01 0.53
N ASP A 557 11.31 -16.86 0.22
CA ASP A 557 10.39 -15.94 0.87
C ASP A 557 9.40 -16.71 1.74
N ARG A 558 9.23 -16.28 2.99
CA ARG A 558 8.27 -16.83 3.94
C ARG A 558 7.43 -15.69 4.52
N PHE A 559 6.12 -15.80 4.42
CA PHE A 559 5.17 -14.84 4.97
C PHE A 559 4.10 -15.56 5.78
N GLU A 560 3.87 -15.13 7.01
CA GLU A 560 2.90 -15.76 7.92
C GLU A 560 2.11 -14.71 8.71
N THR A 561 0.79 -14.72 8.56
CA THR A 561 -0.11 -13.85 9.34
C THR A 561 -0.26 -14.36 10.77
N GLN A 562 -0.12 -13.48 11.75
CA GLN A 562 -0.23 -13.79 13.18
C GLN A 562 -1.61 -13.46 13.75
N THR A 563 -2.41 -12.66 13.05
CA THR A 563 -3.76 -12.24 13.44
C THR A 563 -4.66 -12.14 12.22
N GLU A 564 -5.96 -12.16 12.45
CA GLU A 564 -7.01 -11.90 11.46
C GLU A 564 -7.43 -10.44 11.38
N VAL A 565 -7.02 -9.61 12.35
CA VAL A 565 -7.42 -8.19 12.45
C VAL A 565 -6.26 -7.30 12.89
N VAL A 566 -6.17 -6.11 12.29
CA VAL A 566 -5.37 -4.98 12.79
C VAL A 566 -6.31 -3.92 13.36
N ALA A 567 -6.04 -3.47 14.58
CA ALA A 567 -6.79 -2.35 15.17
C ALA A 567 -6.61 -1.07 14.34
N ALA A 568 -7.63 -0.22 14.28
CA ALA A 568 -7.61 1.01 13.47
C ALA A 568 -6.35 1.88 13.71
N ALA A 569 -5.96 2.03 14.99
CA ALA A 569 -4.79 2.80 15.41
C ALA A 569 -3.45 2.22 14.91
N ASP A 570 -3.40 0.92 14.61
CA ASP A 570 -2.21 0.19 14.18
C ASP A 570 -2.06 0.12 12.65
N VAL A 571 -3.05 0.55 11.88
CA VAL A 571 -3.07 0.36 10.42
C VAL A 571 -1.98 1.15 9.72
N VAL A 572 -1.61 2.33 10.24
CA VAL A 572 -0.47 3.11 9.71
C VAL A 572 0.84 2.34 9.86
N ARG A 573 1.08 1.75 11.05
CA ARG A 573 2.24 0.90 11.34
C ARG A 573 2.26 -0.33 10.44
N TYR A 574 1.13 -1.06 10.38
CA TYR A 574 0.98 -2.23 9.51
C TYR A 574 1.24 -1.91 8.04
N SER A 575 0.70 -0.80 7.54
CA SER A 575 0.92 -0.36 6.16
C SER A 575 2.39 -0.07 5.87
N ALA A 576 3.09 0.58 6.81
CA ALA A 576 4.53 0.82 6.68
C ALA A 576 5.34 -0.48 6.71
N ALA A 577 4.91 -1.49 7.49
CA ALA A 577 5.52 -2.81 7.48
C ALA A 577 5.29 -3.53 6.15
N LEU A 578 4.08 -3.45 5.56
CA LEU A 578 3.82 -3.97 4.21
C LEU A 578 4.68 -3.26 3.16
N ASP A 579 4.83 -1.94 3.23
CA ASP A 579 5.71 -1.16 2.34
C ASP A 579 7.16 -1.65 2.42
N LYS A 580 7.68 -1.93 3.62
CA LYS A 580 9.01 -2.54 3.79
C LYS A 580 9.13 -3.89 3.13
N VAL A 581 8.13 -4.77 3.27
CA VAL A 581 8.14 -6.08 2.59
C VAL A 581 8.07 -5.90 1.07
N ARG A 582 7.23 -4.98 0.56
CA ARG A 582 7.13 -4.68 -0.88
C ARG A 582 8.48 -4.24 -1.45
N HIS A 583 9.19 -3.36 -0.76
CA HIS A 583 10.54 -2.96 -1.15
C HIS A 583 11.56 -4.11 -1.04
N ALA A 584 11.45 -4.95 -0.01
CA ALA A 584 12.31 -6.11 0.14
C ALA A 584 12.12 -7.14 -1.00
N VAL A 585 10.89 -7.32 -1.49
CA VAL A 585 10.59 -8.25 -2.59
C VAL A 585 10.90 -7.69 -3.97
N ASP A 586 11.03 -6.37 -4.11
CA ASP A 586 11.45 -5.66 -5.32
C ASP A 586 12.96 -5.83 -5.56
N TYR A 587 13.33 -7.05 -5.94
CA TYR A 587 14.71 -7.43 -6.23
C TYR A 587 14.93 -7.45 -7.74
N SER A 588 16.02 -6.86 -8.21
CA SER A 588 16.40 -6.90 -9.62
C SER A 588 17.87 -7.26 -9.80
N LEU A 589 18.13 -7.97 -10.88
CA LEU A 589 19.48 -8.23 -11.38
C LEU A 589 19.85 -7.11 -12.33
N THR A 590 21.04 -6.55 -12.18
CA THR A 590 21.54 -5.53 -13.09
C THR A 590 22.79 -6.00 -13.81
N TYR A 591 22.78 -5.90 -15.13
CA TYR A 591 23.90 -6.20 -16.00
C TYR A 591 24.39 -4.93 -16.64
N ASP A 592 25.58 -4.47 -16.26
CA ASP A 592 26.28 -3.46 -17.03
C ASP A 592 26.97 -4.18 -18.18
N ALA A 593 26.56 -3.89 -19.43
CA ALA A 593 27.32 -4.39 -20.56
C ALA A 593 28.79 -4.00 -20.34
N PRO A 594 29.76 -4.95 -20.45
CA PRO A 594 31.16 -4.58 -20.41
C PRO A 594 31.30 -3.46 -21.42
N ALA A 595 31.65 -2.27 -20.92
CA ALA A 595 31.66 -1.08 -21.75
C ALA A 595 32.37 -1.49 -23.03
N ALA A 596 31.67 -1.51 -24.16
CA ALA A 596 32.31 -1.63 -25.46
C ALA A 596 33.44 -0.63 -25.34
N SER A 597 34.68 -1.11 -25.30
CA SER A 597 35.78 -0.34 -24.74
C SER A 597 35.67 1.03 -25.38
N VAL A 598 35.36 2.03 -24.55
CA VAL A 598 35.26 3.40 -25.05
C VAL A 598 36.70 3.87 -25.20
N ASP A 599 37.45 3.14 -26.04
CA ASP A 599 38.68 3.53 -26.68
C ASP A 599 38.42 4.66 -27.70
N GLY A 600 37.19 5.19 -27.75
CA GLY A 600 36.76 6.29 -28.61
C GLY A 600 36.53 7.65 -27.93
N ALA A 601 36.26 7.73 -26.62
CA ALA A 601 36.09 9.02 -25.94
C ALA A 601 37.45 9.49 -25.42
N ARG A 602 38.28 9.97 -26.36
CA ARG A 602 39.49 10.74 -26.09
C ARG A 602 39.28 11.64 -24.87
N GLY A 603 40.24 11.60 -23.94
CA GLY A 603 40.30 12.35 -22.68
C GLY A 603 40.22 13.87 -22.88
N GLY A 604 39.01 14.36 -23.17
CA GLY A 604 38.68 15.77 -23.24
C GLY A 604 37.95 16.25 -21.98
N PRO A 605 38.07 17.53 -21.61
CA PRO A 605 37.25 18.11 -20.55
C PRO A 605 35.77 18.11 -20.96
N HIS A 606 34.89 17.85 -19.99
CA HIS A 606 33.45 18.00 -20.11
C HIS A 606 33.11 19.44 -20.52
N TRP A 607 32.08 19.64 -21.34
CA TRP A 607 31.74 20.97 -21.90
C TRP A 607 31.49 22.04 -20.83
N VAL A 608 30.98 21.63 -19.66
CA VAL A 608 30.79 22.51 -18.49
C VAL A 608 32.12 23.15 -18.07
N ALA A 609 33.25 22.47 -18.20
CA ALA A 609 34.57 23.00 -17.85
C ALA A 609 34.95 24.21 -18.71
N TRP A 610 34.70 24.14 -20.01
CA TRP A 610 35.00 25.23 -20.94
C TRP A 610 34.02 26.39 -20.77
N LEU A 611 32.74 26.09 -20.52
CA LEU A 611 31.74 27.11 -20.25
C LEU A 611 32.08 27.88 -18.96
N THR A 612 32.38 27.17 -17.87
CA THR A 612 32.70 27.81 -16.58
C THR A 612 34.01 28.58 -16.64
N LEU A 613 35.05 28.04 -17.28
CA LEU A 613 36.32 28.74 -17.49
C LEU A 613 36.11 30.01 -18.34
N GLY A 614 35.38 29.90 -19.44
CA GLY A 614 35.10 31.04 -20.34
C GLY A 614 34.32 32.15 -19.65
N LEU A 615 33.23 31.81 -18.95
CA LEU A 615 32.43 32.78 -18.19
C LEU A 615 33.25 33.42 -17.06
N SER A 616 34.06 32.63 -16.35
CA SER A 616 34.91 33.14 -15.26
C SER A 616 35.97 34.11 -15.77
N LEU A 617 36.58 33.83 -16.93
CA LEU A 617 37.54 34.72 -17.58
C LEU A 617 36.87 36.04 -17.98
N VAL A 618 35.70 35.99 -18.63
CA VAL A 618 34.96 37.19 -19.06
C VAL A 618 34.58 38.06 -17.86
N CYS A 619 33.96 37.45 -16.84
CA CYS A 619 33.55 38.17 -15.63
C CYS A 619 34.75 38.72 -14.85
N GLY A 620 35.81 37.92 -14.72
CA GLY A 620 37.04 38.32 -14.02
C GLY A 620 37.79 39.45 -14.74
N LEU A 621 37.92 39.38 -16.06
CA LEU A 621 38.52 40.46 -16.87
C LEU A 621 37.69 41.74 -16.79
N ALA A 622 36.36 41.65 -16.87
CA ALA A 622 35.48 42.81 -16.71
C ALA A 622 35.62 43.46 -15.32
N ALA A 623 35.67 42.64 -14.26
CA ALA A 623 35.92 43.11 -12.90
C ALA A 623 37.31 43.75 -12.76
N ALA A 624 38.34 43.15 -13.35
CA ALA A 624 39.70 43.66 -13.34
C ALA A 624 39.85 44.97 -14.12
N LEU A 625 39.19 45.11 -15.26
CA LEU A 625 39.14 46.37 -16.03
C LEU A 625 38.46 47.47 -15.21
N ARG A 626 37.33 47.16 -14.57
CA ARG A 626 36.63 48.11 -13.69
C ARG A 626 37.51 48.52 -12.50
N ALA A 627 38.17 47.56 -11.85
CA ALA A 627 39.10 47.83 -10.75
C ALA A 627 40.37 48.58 -11.20
N TYR A 628 40.84 48.37 -12.43
CA TYR A 628 41.96 49.11 -13.01
C TYR A 628 41.61 50.58 -13.27
N THR A 629 40.38 50.83 -13.74
CA THR A 629 39.84 52.19 -13.94
C THR A 629 39.47 52.91 -12.64
N TRP A 630 39.38 52.18 -11.53
CA TRP A 630 39.12 52.78 -10.23
C TRP A 630 40.35 53.54 -9.73
N ASP A 631 40.16 54.81 -9.39
CA ASP A 631 41.23 55.75 -9.08
C ASP A 631 41.03 56.43 -7.72
N PRO A 632 41.21 55.68 -6.62
CA PRO A 632 41.06 56.23 -5.27
C PRO A 632 42.15 57.27 -5.00
N GLN A 633 41.80 58.28 -4.20
CA GLN A 633 42.78 59.24 -3.68
C GLN A 633 43.81 58.52 -2.80
N GLY A 634 45.07 58.91 -2.92
CA GLY A 634 46.18 58.45 -2.10
C GLY A 634 45.97 58.82 -0.64
N ARG A 635 46.53 58.01 0.26
CA ARG A 635 46.37 58.23 1.71
C ARG A 635 47.37 59.26 2.22
N PRO A 636 46.95 60.22 3.06
CA PRO A 636 47.85 61.22 3.61
C PRO A 636 48.95 60.58 4.47
N LEU A 637 50.14 61.20 4.44
CA LEU A 637 51.29 60.78 5.25
C LEU A 637 51.08 61.23 6.71
N PRO A 638 51.37 60.36 7.71
CA PRO A 638 51.14 60.68 9.13
C PRO A 638 51.89 61.91 9.67
N SER A 639 53.02 62.31 9.06
CA SER A 639 53.91 63.36 9.57
C SER A 639 54.23 64.47 8.55
N GLY A 640 53.63 64.46 7.36
CA GLY A 640 53.90 65.45 6.29
C GLY A 640 55.31 65.41 5.68
N GLN A 641 56.24 64.61 6.23
CA GLN A 641 57.61 64.46 5.73
C GLN A 641 57.74 63.27 4.76
N VAL A 642 58.36 63.51 3.61
CA VAL A 642 58.72 62.48 2.61
C VAL A 642 60.12 61.97 2.94
N ASP A 643 60.29 60.65 3.03
CA ASP A 643 61.59 60.00 3.20
C ASP A 643 62.02 59.39 1.86
N PRO A 644 63.05 59.94 1.17
CA PRO A 644 63.48 59.46 -0.13
C PRO A 644 63.93 57.99 -0.14
N THR A 645 64.39 57.46 1.00
CA THR A 645 64.90 56.07 1.12
C THR A 645 63.79 55.02 1.13
N LEU A 646 62.53 55.45 1.32
CA LEU A 646 61.35 54.60 1.38
C LEU A 646 60.52 54.61 0.08
N ILE A 647 60.98 55.33 -0.95
CA ILE A 647 60.33 55.38 -2.26
C ILE A 647 60.77 54.17 -3.10
N GLY A 648 59.84 53.27 -3.40
CA GLY A 648 60.08 52.11 -4.27
C GLY A 648 59.96 50.76 -3.57
N ILE A 649 60.16 49.68 -4.34
CA ILE A 649 59.97 48.30 -3.88
C ILE A 649 61.18 47.90 -3.05
N GLY A 650 61.02 47.81 -1.73
CA GLY A 650 62.07 47.37 -0.80
C GLY A 650 61.52 46.99 0.58
N GLY A 651 62.36 46.40 1.43
CA GLY A 651 61.95 45.89 2.74
C GLY A 651 60.78 44.89 2.67
N TRP A 652 59.84 44.98 3.62
CA TRP A 652 58.63 44.14 3.67
C TRP A 652 57.74 44.22 2.41
N LEU A 653 57.82 45.32 1.64
CA LEU A 653 57.06 45.43 0.40
C LEU A 653 57.60 44.44 -0.66
N ALA A 654 58.92 44.24 -0.76
CA ALA A 654 59.52 43.27 -1.68
C ALA A 654 59.08 41.84 -1.36
N LEU A 655 58.95 41.49 -0.08
CA LEU A 655 58.48 40.18 0.37
C LEU A 655 57.02 39.93 -0.04
N SER A 656 56.15 40.95 0.01
CA SER A 656 54.76 40.81 -0.47
C SER A 656 54.65 40.61 -1.98
N VAL A 657 55.53 41.24 -2.75
CA VAL A 657 55.58 41.09 -4.21
C VAL A 657 56.03 39.69 -4.57
N PHE A 658 57.12 39.23 -3.93
CA PHE A 658 57.61 37.87 -4.08
C PHE A 658 56.55 36.83 -3.70
N GLY A 659 55.89 37.02 -2.56
CA GLY A 659 54.78 36.17 -2.12
C GLY A 659 53.60 36.15 -3.11
N THR A 660 53.30 37.26 -3.77
CA THR A 660 52.24 37.33 -4.77
C THR A 660 52.61 36.60 -6.06
N VAL A 661 53.88 36.68 -6.50
CA VAL A 661 54.37 35.95 -7.68
C VAL A 661 54.36 34.43 -7.43
N ILE A 662 54.83 34.00 -6.26
CA ILE A 662 54.75 32.58 -5.88
C ILE A 662 53.28 32.15 -5.76
N GLY A 663 52.45 32.95 -5.10
CA GLY A 663 51.02 32.69 -4.97
C GLY A 663 50.34 32.52 -6.32
N LEU A 664 50.67 33.36 -7.31
CA LEU A 664 50.14 33.25 -8.67
C LEU A 664 50.47 31.89 -9.31
N LEU A 665 51.72 31.41 -9.17
CA LEU A 665 52.12 30.09 -9.70
C LEU A 665 51.36 28.94 -9.00
N ILE A 666 51.19 29.04 -7.68
CA ILE A 666 50.41 28.06 -6.90
C ILE A 666 48.94 28.05 -7.36
N GLN A 667 48.33 29.22 -7.57
CA GLN A 667 46.93 29.32 -8.02
C GLN A 667 46.75 28.78 -9.44
N ILE A 668 47.71 29.01 -10.34
CA ILE A 668 47.69 28.41 -11.69
C ILE A 668 47.79 26.88 -11.60
N GLY A 669 48.70 26.36 -10.77
CA GLY A 669 48.81 24.92 -10.51
C GLY A 669 47.53 24.32 -9.93
N GLY A 670 46.91 25.01 -8.97
CA GLY A 670 45.63 24.62 -8.37
C GLY A 670 44.50 24.59 -9.40
N LEU A 671 44.40 25.60 -10.26
CA LEU A 671 43.43 25.63 -11.36
C LEU A 671 43.62 24.44 -12.31
N VAL A 672 44.86 24.09 -12.67
CA VAL A 672 45.13 22.90 -13.50
C VAL A 672 44.65 21.61 -12.81
N GLN A 673 44.83 21.48 -11.49
CA GLN A 673 44.33 20.32 -10.75
C GLN A 673 42.80 20.29 -10.70
N ILE A 674 42.14 21.41 -10.48
CA ILE A 674 40.67 21.51 -10.51
C ILE A 674 40.15 21.10 -11.89
N MET A 675 40.77 21.57 -12.97
CA MET A 675 40.37 21.25 -14.34
C MET A 675 40.51 19.75 -14.67
N ARG A 676 41.39 19.00 -13.99
CA ARG A 676 41.48 17.53 -14.16
C ARG A 676 40.22 16.81 -13.66
N ASN A 677 39.48 17.38 -12.70
CA ASN A 677 38.23 16.81 -12.21
C ASN A 677 37.05 16.98 -13.18
N PHE A 678 37.25 17.73 -14.25
CA PHE A 678 36.26 17.91 -15.31
C PHE A 678 36.45 16.95 -16.49
N SER A 679 37.30 15.91 -16.40
CA SER A 679 37.25 14.86 -17.42
C SER A 679 35.84 14.23 -17.45
N VAL A 680 35.35 13.80 -18.61
CA VAL A 680 34.00 13.24 -18.73
C VAL A 680 33.78 12.12 -17.71
N ALA A 681 34.77 11.24 -17.51
CA ALA A 681 34.73 10.18 -16.51
C ALA A 681 34.69 10.71 -15.07
N ALA A 682 35.53 11.69 -14.73
CA ALA A 682 35.62 12.26 -13.39
C ALA A 682 34.40 13.10 -13.00
N TRP A 683 33.77 13.76 -13.99
CA TRP A 683 32.55 14.54 -13.82
C TRP A 683 31.35 13.63 -13.55
N VAL A 684 31.18 12.59 -14.38
CA VAL A 684 30.08 11.61 -14.22
C VAL A 684 30.21 10.88 -12.89
N PHE A 685 31.41 10.42 -12.51
CA PHE A 685 31.63 9.73 -11.24
C PHE A 685 31.18 10.52 -9.99
N ARG A 686 31.19 11.86 -10.05
CA ARG A 686 30.91 12.72 -8.89
C ARG A 686 29.53 13.37 -8.92
N THR A 687 28.93 13.53 -10.10
CA THR A 687 27.68 14.30 -10.28
C THR A 687 26.47 13.44 -10.67
N ASP A 688 26.68 12.18 -11.02
CA ASP A 688 25.61 11.23 -11.32
C ASP A 688 25.04 10.61 -10.03
N PRO A 689 23.74 10.77 -9.71
CA PRO A 689 23.11 10.21 -8.51
C PRO A 689 23.29 8.71 -8.31
N GLU A 690 23.60 7.96 -9.39
CA GLU A 690 23.78 6.52 -9.37
C GLU A 690 25.25 6.09 -9.22
N SER A 691 26.20 7.03 -9.16
CA SER A 691 27.62 6.72 -8.98
C SER A 691 28.01 6.53 -7.51
N ALA A 692 28.91 5.59 -7.24
CA ALA A 692 29.46 5.37 -5.89
C ALA A 692 30.20 6.60 -5.31
N GLY A 693 30.64 7.53 -6.17
CA GLY A 693 31.27 8.79 -5.78
C GLY A 693 30.32 9.98 -5.69
N TYR A 694 29.01 9.77 -5.84
CA TYR A 694 28.02 10.84 -5.92
C TYR A 694 27.88 11.62 -4.61
N HIS A 695 27.84 12.94 -4.76
CA HIS A 695 27.36 13.85 -3.74
C HIS A 695 26.71 15.06 -4.40
N VAL A 696 25.55 15.49 -3.91
CA VAL A 696 24.78 16.61 -4.49
C VAL A 696 25.59 17.91 -4.61
N LEU A 697 26.60 18.10 -3.75
CA LEU A 697 27.46 19.29 -3.74
C LEU A 697 28.63 19.26 -4.73
N TRP A 698 28.99 18.12 -5.34
CA TRP A 698 30.18 18.04 -6.20
C TRP A 698 30.10 18.96 -7.42
N GLY A 699 28.96 18.98 -8.11
CA GLY A 699 28.76 19.84 -9.28
C GLY A 699 28.91 21.32 -8.93
N PRO A 700 28.12 21.85 -7.97
CA PRO A 700 28.24 23.24 -7.53
C PRO A 700 29.64 23.62 -7.02
N VAL A 701 30.28 22.77 -6.19
CA VAL A 701 31.61 23.06 -5.63
C VAL A 701 32.65 23.19 -6.75
N LEU A 702 32.70 22.25 -7.70
CA LEU A 702 33.67 22.30 -8.80
C LEU A 702 33.51 23.56 -9.67
N VAL A 703 32.27 23.98 -9.94
CA VAL A 703 31.98 25.20 -10.72
C VAL A 703 32.47 26.45 -9.98
N VAL A 704 32.17 26.55 -8.68
CA VAL A 704 32.60 27.69 -7.86
C VAL A 704 34.13 27.71 -7.68
N SER A 705 34.77 26.54 -7.54
CA SER A 705 36.23 26.44 -7.42
C SER A 705 36.97 26.94 -8.66
N VAL A 706 36.46 26.67 -9.87
CA VAL A 706 37.02 27.25 -11.10
C VAL A 706 36.88 28.77 -11.10
N LEU A 707 35.69 29.29 -10.78
CA LEU A 707 35.44 30.73 -10.74
C LEU A 707 36.37 31.45 -9.76
N ALA A 708 36.46 30.96 -8.52
CA ALA A 708 37.29 31.57 -7.49
C ALA A 708 38.79 31.53 -7.86
N SER A 709 39.26 30.42 -8.41
CA SER A 709 40.65 30.26 -8.84
C SER A 709 41.01 31.23 -9.98
N VAL A 710 40.13 31.38 -10.98
CA VAL A 710 40.33 32.33 -12.09
C VAL A 710 40.34 33.77 -11.59
N LEU A 711 39.45 34.14 -10.66
CA LEU A 711 39.41 35.47 -10.06
C LEU A 711 40.68 35.78 -9.25
N LEU A 712 41.23 34.80 -8.53
CA LEU A 712 42.48 34.95 -7.79
C LEU A 712 43.69 35.17 -8.72
N VAL A 713 43.77 34.40 -9.82
CA VAL A 713 44.81 34.56 -10.84
C VAL A 713 44.73 35.95 -11.48
N ILE A 714 43.55 36.36 -11.95
CA ILE A 714 43.34 37.66 -12.57
C ILE A 714 43.62 38.80 -11.57
N GLY A 715 43.16 38.66 -10.33
CA GLY A 715 43.38 39.63 -9.27
C GLY A 715 44.87 39.80 -8.92
N ALA A 716 45.62 38.70 -8.83
CA ALA A 716 47.06 38.75 -8.61
C ALA A 716 47.80 39.42 -9.78
N VAL A 717 47.44 39.12 -11.03
CA VAL A 717 47.98 39.81 -12.22
C VAL A 717 47.66 41.30 -12.20
N LEU A 718 46.40 41.67 -11.90
CA LEU A 718 45.98 43.06 -11.77
C LEU A 718 46.82 43.79 -10.71
N PHE A 719 47.02 43.18 -9.55
CA PHE A 719 47.85 43.74 -8.50
C PHE A 719 49.29 43.97 -8.99
N LEU A 720 49.91 43.00 -9.67
CA LEU A 720 51.27 43.15 -10.21
C LEU A 720 51.35 44.28 -11.26
N VAL A 721 50.33 44.45 -12.09
CA VAL A 721 50.24 45.56 -13.06
C VAL A 721 50.11 46.91 -12.34
N LEU A 722 49.24 47.01 -11.34
CA LEU A 722 49.06 48.24 -10.55
C LEU A 722 50.32 48.57 -9.74
N LEU A 723 51.00 47.54 -9.25
CA LEU A 723 52.26 47.64 -8.53
C LEU A 723 53.37 48.21 -9.41
N ALA A 724 53.56 47.66 -10.61
CA ALA A 724 54.57 48.13 -11.57
C ALA A 724 54.33 49.60 -11.96
N LYS A 725 53.05 49.99 -12.07
CA LYS A 725 52.65 51.38 -12.35
C LYS A 725 52.59 52.27 -11.11
N ARG A 726 52.91 51.75 -9.91
CA ARG A 726 52.88 52.47 -8.62
C ARG A 726 51.55 53.19 -8.37
N ARG A 727 50.43 52.55 -8.75
CA ARG A 727 49.08 53.13 -8.73
C ARG A 727 48.54 53.24 -7.30
N THR A 728 47.79 54.31 -7.00
CA THR A 728 47.12 54.48 -5.69
C THR A 728 46.10 53.38 -5.37
N SER A 729 45.59 52.67 -6.39
CA SER A 729 44.71 51.50 -6.23
C SER A 729 45.43 50.20 -5.90
N ALA A 730 46.77 50.10 -6.04
CA ALA A 730 47.51 48.86 -5.83
C ALA A 730 47.39 48.29 -4.39
N PRO A 731 47.45 49.10 -3.31
CA PRO A 731 47.24 48.61 -1.94
C PRO A 731 45.87 47.98 -1.73
N TRP A 732 44.84 48.57 -2.33
CA TRP A 732 43.47 48.07 -2.20
C TRP A 732 43.26 46.79 -3.00
N ALA A 733 43.83 46.69 -4.20
CA ALA A 733 43.81 45.46 -4.99
C ALA A 733 44.51 44.32 -4.23
N PHE A 734 45.66 44.58 -3.61
CA PHE A 734 46.36 43.60 -2.78
C PHE A 734 45.51 43.11 -1.60
N ILE A 735 44.91 44.05 -0.85
CA ILE A 735 44.04 43.73 0.29
C ILE A 735 42.84 42.90 -0.18
N ALA A 736 42.17 43.31 -1.25
CA ALA A 736 41.01 42.61 -1.78
C ALA A 736 41.34 41.18 -2.22
N VAL A 737 42.46 40.98 -2.92
CA VAL A 737 42.91 39.66 -3.38
C VAL A 737 43.26 38.75 -2.19
N ASN A 738 43.99 39.25 -1.19
CA ASN A 738 44.36 38.44 -0.03
C ASN A 738 43.15 38.10 0.86
N MET A 739 42.23 39.05 1.06
CA MET A 739 40.98 38.79 1.79
C MET A 739 40.10 37.77 1.05
N PHE A 740 40.00 37.88 -0.28
CA PHE A 740 39.27 36.92 -1.10
C PHE A 740 39.93 35.54 -1.06
N ALA A 741 41.27 35.47 -1.13
CA ALA A 741 42.01 34.21 -1.02
C ALA A 741 41.77 33.50 0.33
N ALA A 742 41.81 34.24 1.45
CA ALA A 742 41.57 33.68 2.78
C ALA A 742 40.13 33.21 2.96
N LEU A 743 39.15 33.98 2.46
CA LEU A 743 37.74 33.60 2.48
C LEU A 743 37.50 32.35 1.62
N TRP A 744 38.04 32.32 0.41
CA TRP A 744 37.91 31.18 -0.50
C TRP A 744 38.51 29.91 0.09
N ALA A 745 39.73 29.96 0.62
CA ALA A 745 40.35 28.80 1.26
C ALA A 745 39.53 28.29 2.47
N THR A 746 38.81 29.16 3.18
CA THR A 746 37.88 28.76 4.24
C THR A 746 36.65 28.02 3.67
N ILE A 747 36.07 28.55 2.58
CA ILE A 747 34.91 27.95 1.90
C ILE A 747 35.26 26.61 1.26
N ASP A 748 36.39 26.53 0.58
CA ASP A 748 36.88 25.33 -0.08
C ASP A 748 37.13 24.23 0.95
N SER A 749 37.80 24.57 2.05
CA SER A 749 38.02 23.65 3.16
C SER A 749 36.71 23.13 3.76
N LEU A 750 35.74 24.00 4.08
CA LEU A 750 34.42 23.58 4.57
C LEU A 750 33.71 22.66 3.56
N SER A 751 33.81 22.97 2.27
CA SER A 751 33.22 22.17 1.20
C SER A 751 33.83 20.77 1.13
N THR A 752 35.15 20.64 1.26
CA THR A 752 35.82 19.33 1.28
C THR A 752 35.47 18.48 2.51
N HIS A 753 35.24 19.11 3.66
CA HIS A 753 34.74 18.44 4.88
C HIS A 753 33.29 17.96 4.70
N LEU A 754 32.41 18.78 4.12
CA LEU A 754 31.04 18.38 3.80
C LEU A 754 30.98 17.25 2.77
N LEU A 755 31.96 17.18 1.87
CA LEU A 755 32.11 16.10 0.89
C LEU A 755 32.79 14.84 1.46
N GLY A 756 33.28 14.86 2.70
CA GLY A 756 33.95 13.72 3.34
C GLY A 756 35.32 13.37 2.77
N VAL A 757 36.01 14.32 2.12
CA VAL A 757 37.30 14.11 1.41
C VAL A 757 38.48 14.77 2.13
N ALA A 758 38.25 15.36 3.31
CA ALA A 758 39.24 16.16 4.03
C ALA A 758 39.98 15.40 5.14
N ASP A 759 41.19 15.88 5.44
CA ASP A 759 42.02 15.50 6.60
C ASP A 759 41.34 15.85 7.95
N PRO A 760 41.83 15.35 9.11
CA PRO A 760 41.24 15.63 10.41
C PRO A 760 40.98 17.13 10.67
N VAL A 761 39.81 17.46 11.24
CA VAL A 761 39.36 18.85 11.48
C VAL A 761 40.40 19.69 12.24
N SER A 762 41.18 19.09 13.14
CA SER A 762 42.20 19.78 13.94
C SER A 762 43.36 20.36 13.12
N SER A 763 43.84 19.67 12.08
CA SER A 763 44.91 20.19 11.20
C SER A 763 44.41 21.31 10.29
N THR A 764 43.15 21.20 9.88
CA THR A 764 42.45 22.20 9.05
C THR A 764 42.25 23.53 9.78
N VAL A 765 41.83 23.50 11.04
CA VAL A 765 41.60 24.72 11.83
C VAL A 765 42.91 25.48 12.08
N LEU A 766 44.01 24.76 12.32
CA LEU A 766 45.32 25.38 12.54
C LEU A 766 45.85 26.07 11.28
N SER A 767 45.72 25.45 10.09
CA SER A 767 46.20 26.02 8.83
C SER A 767 45.37 27.24 8.39
N LEU A 768 44.04 27.18 8.53
CA LEU A 768 43.17 28.33 8.28
C LEU A 768 43.45 29.48 9.26
N GLY A 769 43.66 29.16 10.55
CA GLY A 769 44.02 30.14 11.57
C GLY A 769 45.33 30.87 11.22
N ALA A 770 46.37 30.13 10.85
CA ALA A 770 47.65 30.71 10.42
C ALA A 770 47.49 31.62 9.18
N MET A 771 46.70 31.20 8.19
CA MET A 771 46.43 31.99 6.99
C MET A 771 45.71 33.31 7.31
N TRP A 772 44.71 33.30 8.19
CA TRP A 772 44.02 34.52 8.61
C TRP A 772 44.92 35.47 9.40
N VAL A 773 45.82 34.95 10.24
CA VAL A 773 46.85 35.75 10.93
C VAL A 773 47.79 36.41 9.93
N VAL A 774 48.31 35.65 8.96
CA VAL A 774 49.20 36.17 7.90
C VAL A 774 48.48 37.23 7.05
N THR A 775 47.21 36.98 6.72
CA THR A 775 46.37 37.94 5.97
C THR A 775 46.19 39.23 6.77
N ALA A 776 45.88 39.14 8.07
CA ALA A 776 45.73 40.30 8.94
C ALA A 776 47.03 41.11 9.08
N LEU A 777 48.19 40.44 9.17
CA LEU A 777 49.50 41.10 9.19
C LEU A 777 49.77 41.86 7.89
N TRP A 778 49.52 41.23 6.74
CA TRP A 778 49.72 41.86 5.44
C TRP A 778 48.75 43.00 5.16
N VAL A 779 47.48 42.83 5.50
CA VAL A 779 46.47 43.91 5.42
C VAL A 779 46.87 45.06 6.33
N GLY A 780 47.25 44.78 7.58
CA GLY A 780 47.74 45.79 8.53
C GLY A 780 48.96 46.55 8.00
N TYR A 781 49.92 45.84 7.41
CA TYR A 781 51.09 46.44 6.75
C TYR A 781 50.69 47.36 5.61
N TYR A 782 49.83 46.92 4.68
CA TYR A 782 49.39 47.74 3.55
C TYR A 782 48.50 48.93 3.98
N LEU A 783 47.84 48.85 5.13
CA LEU A 783 47.04 49.97 5.65
C LEU A 783 47.88 51.03 6.38
N ARG A 784 48.94 50.63 7.09
CA ARG A 784 49.70 51.51 8.00
C ARG A 784 51.13 51.85 7.56
N SER A 785 51.74 51.08 6.65
CA SER A 785 53.13 51.29 6.24
C SER A 785 53.33 52.63 5.53
N VAL A 786 54.29 53.42 6.03
CA VAL A 786 54.74 54.67 5.40
C VAL A 786 55.32 54.39 4.01
N ARG A 787 56.10 53.30 3.86
CA ARG A 787 56.67 52.85 2.58
C ARG A 787 55.59 52.55 1.54
N VAL A 788 54.49 51.89 1.93
CA VAL A 788 53.36 51.60 1.03
C VAL A 788 52.71 52.92 0.57
N ARG A 789 52.46 53.85 1.50
CA ARG A 789 51.87 55.16 1.16
C ARG A 789 52.75 56.01 0.24
N GLN A 790 54.07 56.01 0.44
CA GLN A 790 55.03 56.76 -0.39
C GLN A 790 55.36 56.08 -1.72
N THR A 791 55.15 54.76 -1.84
CA THR A 791 55.40 54.02 -3.08
C THR A 791 54.24 54.11 -4.06
N PHE A 792 53.00 54.17 -3.57
CA PHE A 792 51.78 54.13 -4.40
C PHE A 792 51.08 55.49 -4.49
N CYS A 793 51.65 56.42 -5.26
CA CYS A 793 51.17 57.80 -5.38
C CYS A 793 50.64 58.19 -6.78
N ARG A 794 50.68 57.27 -7.77
CA ARG A 794 50.32 57.60 -9.16
C ARG A 794 48.81 57.37 -9.43
N ARG A 795 48.10 58.42 -9.81
CA ARG A 795 46.67 58.34 -10.21
C ARG A 795 46.49 58.08 -11.71
N LEU A 796 45.27 57.72 -12.11
CA LEU A 796 44.95 57.27 -13.48
C LEU A 796 44.93 58.44 -14.45
N SER A 797 44.54 59.62 -13.94
CA SER A 797 44.51 60.90 -14.65
C SER A 797 45.91 61.47 -14.95
N GLY A 798 46.99 60.79 -14.54
CA GLY A 798 48.36 61.27 -14.69
C GLY A 798 48.80 62.29 -13.62
N ALA A 799 47.91 62.68 -12.71
CA ALA A 799 48.23 63.51 -11.55
C ALA A 799 48.95 62.68 -10.47
N TRP A 800 49.99 63.24 -9.86
CA TRP A 800 50.55 62.72 -8.60
C TRP A 800 49.77 63.36 -7.46
N ASP A 801 49.36 62.59 -6.45
CA ASP A 801 48.74 63.20 -5.27
C ASP A 801 49.80 64.02 -4.52
N GLU A 802 49.63 65.34 -4.54
CA GLU A 802 50.35 66.27 -3.68
C GLU A 802 49.92 66.05 -2.24
N ALA A 803 50.86 65.68 -1.36
CA ALA A 803 50.59 65.58 0.07
C ALA A 803 50.19 66.97 0.61
N PRO A 804 49.03 67.16 1.27
CA PRO A 804 48.66 68.47 1.77
C PRO A 804 49.50 68.88 3.00
N SER A 805 50.26 69.96 2.83
CA SER A 805 50.77 70.93 3.83
C SER A 805 51.99 70.52 4.66
N ASN A 806 53.04 71.35 4.84
CA ASN A 806 53.11 72.82 4.84
C ASN A 806 54.27 73.38 3.98
N GLY A 807 53.95 74.27 3.04
CA GLY A 807 54.83 75.41 2.67
C GLY A 807 55.89 75.24 1.57
N HIS A 808 56.22 74.03 1.10
CA HIS A 808 57.12 73.85 -0.05
C HIS A 808 56.67 72.68 -0.94
N SER A 809 56.39 72.97 -2.22
CA SER A 809 56.09 71.96 -3.25
C SER A 809 57.35 71.15 -3.57
N ILE A 810 57.43 69.89 -3.13
CA ILE A 810 58.48 68.97 -3.56
C ILE A 810 57.95 68.21 -4.79
N ASP A 811 58.46 68.58 -5.97
CA ASP A 811 58.25 67.84 -7.21
C ASP A 811 58.99 66.49 -7.15
N LEU A 812 58.26 65.40 -6.94
CA LEU A 812 58.81 64.04 -6.87
C LEU A 812 59.40 63.55 -8.21
N ARG A 813 59.32 64.33 -9.31
CA ARG A 813 60.01 64.03 -10.58
C ARG A 813 61.54 64.09 -10.49
N ARG A 814 62.12 64.75 -9.47
CA ARG A 814 63.58 64.94 -9.35
C ARG A 814 64.33 63.84 -8.58
N LEU A 815 63.67 62.74 -8.20
CA LEU A 815 64.28 61.66 -7.40
C LEU A 815 64.37 60.30 -8.13
N GLU A 816 64.11 60.24 -9.44
CA GLU A 816 64.49 59.07 -10.25
C GLU A 816 65.97 59.20 -10.68
N PRO A 817 66.80 58.14 -10.53
CA PRO A 817 68.13 58.14 -11.13
C PRO A 817 67.98 58.15 -12.65
N GLN A 818 68.58 59.15 -13.29
CA GLN A 818 68.74 59.21 -14.75
C GLN A 818 69.53 57.98 -15.23
N PRO A 819 69.14 57.32 -16.34
CA PRO A 819 69.99 56.31 -16.94
C PRO A 819 71.26 56.97 -17.52
N GLU A 820 72.43 56.39 -17.23
CA GLU A 820 73.71 56.80 -17.82
C GLU A 820 73.67 56.76 -19.35
N PRO A 821 74.39 57.68 -20.05
CA PRO A 821 74.55 57.59 -21.50
C PRO A 821 75.44 56.39 -21.85
N THR A 822 74.92 55.46 -22.64
CA THR A 822 75.68 54.35 -23.22
C THR A 822 76.68 54.88 -24.25
N ASP A 823 77.96 54.76 -23.92
CA ASP A 823 79.10 55.02 -24.79
C ASP A 823 79.30 53.83 -25.74
N THR A 824 78.86 53.97 -27.00
CA THR A 824 79.26 53.07 -28.10
C THR A 824 79.54 53.87 -29.36
N ALA A 825 80.74 54.48 -29.41
CA ALA A 825 81.37 54.86 -30.66
C ALA A 825 82.89 54.60 -30.62
N ARG A 826 83.34 53.82 -31.61
CA ARG A 826 84.72 53.52 -32.05
C ARG A 826 85.44 52.35 -31.34
N ALA A 827 86.16 51.49 -32.04
CA ALA A 827 86.34 51.24 -33.48
C ALA A 827 87.28 50.02 -33.61
N ALA A 828 87.23 49.37 -34.78
CA ALA A 828 88.32 48.63 -35.42
C ALA A 828 88.83 47.33 -34.75
#